data_AF-A0A840D1L5-F1
#
_entry.id   AF-A0A840D1L5-F1
#
_cell.length_a   1.000
_cell.length_b   1.000
_cell.length_c   1.000
_cell.angle_alpha   90.00
_cell.angle_beta   90.00
_cell.angle_gamma   90.00
#
_symmetry.space_group_name_H-M   'P 1'
#
loop_
_entity.id
_entity.type
_entity.pdbx_description
1 polymer ?
#
loop_
_entity_poly.entity_id
_entity_poly.type
_entity_poly.pdbx_seq_one_letter_code
_entity_poly.pdbx_strand_id
1 'polypeptide(L)'
;MNKTMKYIACLGVILLSLSFHGCSEETLDTPASKGTALNLYVGSTTGATTRLGELTNPSQINDLVDNKNHIGLYVYYQDDYSANNLTKPYIRNLECKISGSQLVPVDGSSIYIYDRMTIVAFYPYNKDFVHDFAVQSDETEYPITESNYENQTYIPYRAQANVNPTNAYYVALELVPQQTFKVEVVLVANNPASFPKTTDTSYKNGDIKLLPSIDPYSTTYTSGVDRREYWVDRMDNFVPDGGGKYVRRYNAYIWKSTLNSKHHDGKNHDDNKIEKGDLLFQSDELTLIVPETLDFGQRIVYRYGYNMDSGEIFIPTSENLVYDAKTLQATASGGGGGYQVCDIDLAAGGITNWVSPKYYMGTYDGGGHAIKNLVINTAPTSNNTDQTGKQGFGLFGSVIGEATLKNINLVSPSITVDFTNTALKDTCYVGGLCGIVNPAIPEDIIKQLITIDVPPEVSGAIREALMEERMQNYANTTSTIRGCKVSDPHIVVDGENVIAGGLCGEAGNQKNLASIKDSYVSQSVSSTAIISVNADTEEVKSKYSNASVGSFCGLLSAGTITNSYSAMTTTHVTGFVRTVTPGTGNNPPTIGSKQIANGFCNITTGSSASIANAYTEIPNSTTNGVTSFVSGWPSWPLFEGDPTSNGKSKWPALSWNNSWADVGAAPTTYPTLIWEHPLYIENK
;
A
#
# COMPACT_ATOMS: atom_id res chain seq x y z
N MET A 1 85.83 -6.72 -5.56
CA MET A 1 84.59 -6.21 -6.18
C MET A 1 84.63 -4.69 -6.16
N ASN A 2 84.66 -4.05 -7.33
CA ASN A 2 84.95 -2.61 -7.51
C ASN A 2 83.78 -1.75 -6.97
N LYS A 3 84.06 -0.57 -6.37
CA LYS A 3 83.03 0.30 -5.75
C LYS A 3 81.90 0.68 -6.71
N THR A 4 82.19 0.71 -8.01
CA THR A 4 81.23 0.93 -9.10
C THR A 4 80.18 -0.18 -9.23
N MET A 5 80.55 -1.45 -8.98
CA MET A 5 79.59 -2.57 -9.02
C MET A 5 78.60 -2.54 -7.85
N LYS A 6 78.99 -2.00 -6.69
CA LYS A 6 78.08 -1.85 -5.54
C LYS A 6 77.03 -0.76 -5.80
N TYR A 7 77.41 0.33 -6.47
CA TYR A 7 76.46 1.38 -6.85
C TYR A 7 75.48 0.93 -7.95
N ILE A 8 75.94 0.14 -8.93
CA ILE A 8 75.06 -0.42 -9.97
C ILE A 8 74.09 -1.46 -9.39
N ALA A 9 74.53 -2.28 -8.42
CA ALA A 9 73.64 -3.20 -7.73
C ALA A 9 72.60 -2.49 -6.84
N CYS A 10 72.98 -1.41 -6.13
CA CYS A 10 72.03 -0.61 -5.36
C CYS A 10 71.03 0.16 -6.25
N LEU A 11 71.47 0.73 -7.38
CA LEU A 11 70.58 1.36 -8.36
C LEU A 11 69.66 0.34 -9.03
N GLY A 12 70.15 -0.87 -9.31
CA GLY A 12 69.35 -1.97 -9.83
C GLY A 12 68.26 -2.43 -8.86
N VAL A 13 68.55 -2.50 -7.55
CA VAL A 13 67.56 -2.87 -6.52
C VAL A 13 66.54 -1.75 -6.29
N ILE A 14 66.96 -0.48 -6.37
CA ILE A 14 66.03 0.66 -6.27
C ILE A 14 65.12 0.73 -7.51
N LEU A 15 65.66 0.56 -8.72
CA LEU A 15 64.85 0.47 -9.95
C LEU A 15 63.92 -0.75 -9.97
N LEU A 16 64.33 -1.89 -9.39
CA LEU A 16 63.47 -3.08 -9.26
C LEU A 16 62.36 -2.86 -8.22
N SER A 17 62.65 -2.16 -7.10
CA SER A 17 61.63 -1.79 -6.11
C SER A 17 60.65 -0.72 -6.61
N LEU A 18 61.07 0.13 -7.55
CA LEU A 18 60.21 1.09 -8.25
C LEU A 18 59.41 0.46 -9.40
N SER A 19 59.76 -0.76 -9.84
CA SER A 19 58.95 -1.54 -10.80
C SER A 19 58.02 -2.55 -10.12
N PHE A 20 58.15 -2.79 -8.80
CA PHE A 20 57.16 -3.47 -7.97
C PHE A 20 56.26 -2.53 -7.13
N HIS A 21 56.58 -1.23 -7.07
CA HIS A 21 55.58 -0.17 -6.86
C HIS A 21 55.12 0.31 -8.22
N GLY A 22 54.63 -0.63 -9.03
CA GLY A 22 53.96 -0.29 -10.28
C GLY A 22 52.97 0.82 -9.98
N CYS A 23 53.10 1.92 -10.72
CA CYS A 23 52.07 2.92 -10.86
C CYS A 23 50.72 2.21 -10.82
N SER A 24 49.90 2.44 -9.80
CA SER A 24 48.48 2.47 -10.05
C SER A 24 48.34 3.60 -11.05
N GLU A 25 48.36 3.28 -12.35
CA GLU A 25 47.92 4.23 -13.34
C GLU A 25 46.55 4.70 -12.84
N GLU A 26 46.46 5.99 -12.55
CA GLU A 26 45.22 6.77 -12.50
C GLU A 26 44.59 6.80 -13.91
N THR A 27 44.54 5.67 -14.58
CA THR A 27 43.61 5.45 -15.66
C THR A 27 42.31 5.07 -14.97
N LEU A 28 41.36 6.01 -14.98
CA LEU A 28 39.94 5.69 -15.08
C LEU A 28 39.84 4.53 -16.07
N ASP A 29 39.70 3.29 -15.58
CA ASP A 29 39.52 2.14 -16.44
C ASP A 29 38.24 2.42 -17.22
N THR A 30 38.41 2.76 -18.50
CA THR A 30 37.29 2.91 -19.41
C THR A 30 36.70 1.53 -19.56
N PRO A 31 35.37 1.36 -19.41
CA PRO A 31 34.76 0.04 -19.41
C PRO A 31 35.20 -0.75 -20.65
N ALA A 32 35.93 -1.84 -20.43
CA ALA A 32 36.50 -2.64 -21.51
C ALA A 32 35.36 -3.25 -22.34
N SER A 33 35.51 -3.24 -23.67
CA SER A 33 34.48 -3.66 -24.65
C SER A 33 34.21 -5.18 -24.70
N LYS A 34 34.53 -5.93 -23.63
CA LYS A 34 34.53 -7.40 -23.62
C LYS A 34 33.76 -8.00 -22.44
N GLY A 35 32.56 -7.53 -22.10
CA GLY A 35 31.72 -8.15 -21.07
C GLY A 35 30.25 -8.22 -21.49
N THR A 36 29.36 -8.64 -20.58
CA THR A 36 27.91 -8.52 -20.79
C THR A 36 27.49 -7.08 -20.49
N ALA A 37 26.79 -6.44 -21.42
CA ALA A 37 26.27 -5.08 -21.21
C ALA A 37 25.29 -5.06 -20.03
N LEU A 38 25.50 -4.12 -19.11
CA LEU A 38 24.66 -3.92 -17.94
C LEU A 38 23.62 -2.83 -18.23
N ASN A 39 22.35 -3.22 -18.19
CA ASN A 39 21.22 -2.30 -18.33
C ASN A 39 20.61 -2.03 -16.95
N LEU A 40 20.96 -0.88 -16.38
CA LEU A 40 20.44 -0.37 -15.12
C LEU A 40 19.20 0.48 -15.37
N TYR A 41 18.15 0.25 -14.60
CA TYR A 41 16.93 1.06 -14.59
C TYR A 41 16.73 1.60 -13.18
N VAL A 42 16.29 2.84 -13.04
CA VAL A 42 15.87 3.32 -11.72
C VAL A 42 14.45 2.81 -11.48
N GLY A 43 14.26 2.08 -10.37
CA GLY A 43 12.94 1.60 -9.95
C GLY A 43 11.95 2.74 -9.79
N SER A 44 10.66 2.45 -9.85
CA SER A 44 9.61 3.47 -9.66
C SER A 44 9.86 4.24 -8.37
N THR A 45 9.93 5.57 -8.46
CA THR A 45 10.16 6.47 -7.32
C THR A 45 8.97 6.51 -6.35
N THR A 46 7.85 5.87 -6.69
CA THR A 46 6.62 5.76 -5.89
C THR A 46 6.74 4.94 -4.59
N GLY A 47 7.93 4.41 -4.26
CA GLY A 47 8.22 3.76 -2.98
C GLY A 47 9.19 4.53 -2.08
N ALA A 48 9.87 5.56 -2.59
CA ALA A 48 10.84 6.32 -1.83
C ALA A 48 10.10 7.35 -0.97
N THR A 49 9.71 6.94 0.22
CA THR A 49 8.95 7.73 1.19
C THR A 49 9.75 8.89 1.84
N THR A 50 10.74 9.41 1.13
CA THR A 50 11.60 10.55 1.51
C THR A 50 11.99 11.32 0.24
N ARG A 51 12.39 12.60 0.30
CA ARG A 51 12.69 13.57 -0.81
C ARG A 51 12.87 13.08 -2.26
N LEU A 52 13.47 11.93 -2.58
CA LEU A 52 13.46 11.38 -3.95
C LEU A 52 12.09 10.91 -4.42
N GLY A 53 11.17 10.50 -3.54
CA GLY A 53 9.74 10.30 -3.90
C GLY A 53 9.01 11.61 -4.17
N GLU A 54 9.64 12.76 -3.88
CA GLU A 54 9.17 14.07 -4.31
C GLU A 54 9.69 14.47 -5.69
N LEU A 55 10.67 13.71 -6.23
CA LEU A 55 10.89 13.64 -7.66
C LEU A 55 9.74 12.82 -8.25
N THR A 56 8.67 13.52 -8.61
CA THR A 56 7.46 13.03 -9.29
C THR A 56 7.75 12.06 -10.43
N ASN A 57 8.94 12.11 -11.03
CA ASN A 57 9.43 11.08 -11.94
C ASN A 57 10.96 10.90 -11.84
N PRO A 58 11.50 9.72 -12.22
CA PRO A 58 12.95 9.48 -12.24
C PRO A 58 13.74 10.46 -13.12
N SER A 59 13.14 11.06 -14.16
CA SER A 59 13.87 11.97 -15.05
C SER A 59 14.28 13.29 -14.38
N GLN A 60 13.60 13.69 -13.29
CA GLN A 60 13.98 14.85 -12.49
C GLN A 60 15.30 14.66 -11.73
N ILE A 61 15.87 13.44 -11.68
CA ILE A 61 17.26 13.20 -11.24
C ILE A 61 18.25 13.99 -12.11
N ASN A 62 17.90 14.29 -13.36
CA ASN A 62 18.73 15.04 -14.28
C ASN A 62 18.64 16.56 -14.06
N ASP A 63 17.54 17.03 -13.46
CA ASP A 63 17.30 18.45 -13.30
C ASP A 63 18.32 19.02 -12.31
N LEU A 64 19.00 20.08 -12.74
CA LEU A 64 19.93 20.78 -11.88
C LEU A 64 19.13 21.57 -10.85
N VAL A 65 19.12 21.10 -9.60
CA VAL A 65 18.56 21.84 -8.47
C VAL A 65 19.72 22.11 -7.51
N ASP A 66 19.92 23.38 -7.12
CA ASP A 66 21.04 23.82 -6.27
C ASP A 66 22.42 23.23 -6.63
N ASN A 67 22.71 23.19 -7.93
CA ASN A 67 23.94 22.68 -8.54
C ASN A 67 24.23 21.18 -8.35
N LYS A 68 23.23 20.38 -7.97
CA LYS A 68 23.33 18.92 -7.90
C LYS A 68 22.32 18.27 -8.86
N ASN A 69 22.73 17.15 -9.44
CA ASN A 69 21.93 16.27 -10.28
C ASN A 69 22.68 14.95 -10.44
N HIS A 70 22.15 14.04 -11.26
CA HIS A 70 22.80 12.78 -11.65
C HIS A 70 23.07 11.82 -10.48
N ILE A 71 23.59 10.64 -10.81
CA ILE A 71 23.90 9.55 -9.88
C ILE A 71 25.39 9.21 -9.99
N GLY A 72 26.04 8.99 -8.85
CA GLY A 72 27.38 8.40 -8.80
C GLY A 72 27.31 6.88 -8.66
N LEU A 73 27.95 6.14 -9.55
CA LEU A 73 27.91 4.68 -9.60
C LEU A 73 29.25 4.06 -9.19
N TYR A 74 29.20 3.13 -8.24
CA TYR A 74 30.30 2.27 -7.84
C TYR A 74 29.96 0.82 -8.18
N VAL A 75 30.94 0.06 -8.67
CA VAL A 75 30.79 -1.36 -8.98
C VAL A 75 31.94 -2.13 -8.35
N TYR A 76 31.61 -3.21 -7.64
CA TYR A 76 32.56 -4.09 -6.97
C TYR A 76 32.40 -5.52 -7.44
N TYR A 77 33.46 -6.32 -7.39
CA TYR A 77 33.29 -7.77 -7.41
C TYR A 77 32.52 -8.21 -6.15
N GLN A 78 31.57 -9.14 -6.32
CA GLN A 78 30.70 -9.58 -5.22
C GLN A 78 31.52 -10.17 -4.06
N ASP A 79 32.60 -10.89 -4.36
CA ASP A 79 33.44 -11.52 -3.35
C ASP A 79 34.19 -10.47 -2.52
N ASP A 80 34.67 -9.39 -3.14
CA ASP A 80 35.31 -8.25 -2.44
C ASP A 80 34.31 -7.48 -1.57
N TYR A 81 33.11 -7.21 -2.12
CA TYR A 81 32.05 -6.56 -1.37
C TYR A 81 31.63 -7.39 -0.15
N SER A 82 31.44 -8.70 -0.33
CA SER A 82 31.08 -9.63 0.75
C SER A 82 32.17 -9.79 1.80
N ALA A 83 33.44 -9.69 1.39
CA ALA A 83 34.60 -9.67 2.29
C ALA A 83 34.80 -8.32 3.00
N ASN A 84 33.92 -7.34 2.75
CA ASN A 84 34.00 -5.99 3.29
C ASN A 84 35.31 -5.28 2.91
N ASN A 85 35.80 -5.49 1.69
CA ASN A 85 37.00 -4.86 1.17
C ASN A 85 36.66 -4.04 -0.09
N LEU A 86 36.37 -2.75 0.11
CA LEU A 86 35.93 -1.85 -0.96
C LEU A 86 37.07 -1.05 -1.61
N THR A 87 38.32 -1.32 -1.21
CA THR A 87 39.51 -0.58 -1.68
C THR A 87 39.78 -0.70 -3.19
N LYS A 88 39.12 -1.66 -3.87
CA LYS A 88 39.32 -1.98 -5.29
C LYS A 88 38.00 -1.98 -6.06
N PRO A 89 37.35 -0.81 -6.24
CA PRO A 89 36.18 -0.73 -7.10
C PRO A 89 36.56 -1.07 -8.55
N TYR A 90 35.73 -1.88 -9.21
CA TYR A 90 35.79 -2.09 -10.66
C TYR A 90 35.39 -0.83 -11.43
N ILE A 91 34.34 -0.13 -10.98
CA ILE A 91 33.97 1.21 -11.44
C ILE A 91 33.87 2.11 -10.22
N ARG A 92 34.43 3.30 -10.31
CA ARG A 92 34.50 4.29 -9.24
C ARG A 92 33.75 5.55 -9.63
N ASN A 93 32.72 5.88 -8.85
CA ASN A 93 31.94 7.11 -8.93
C ASN A 93 31.60 7.57 -10.36
N LEU A 94 31.19 6.64 -11.22
CA LEU A 94 30.83 6.97 -12.60
C LEU A 94 29.57 7.84 -12.61
N GLU A 95 29.66 9.00 -13.23
CA GLU A 95 28.54 9.92 -13.37
C GLU A 95 27.52 9.40 -14.37
N CYS A 96 26.29 9.17 -13.89
CA CYS A 96 25.20 8.62 -14.66
C CYS A 96 23.96 9.53 -14.62
N LYS A 97 23.25 9.61 -15.74
CA LYS A 97 21.97 10.32 -15.89
C LYS A 97 20.86 9.36 -16.27
N ILE A 98 19.62 9.83 -16.18
CA ILE A 98 18.44 9.10 -16.62
C ILE A 98 18.12 9.43 -18.08
N SER A 99 17.99 8.42 -18.92
CA SER A 99 17.49 8.54 -20.29
C SER A 99 16.28 7.61 -20.45
N GLY A 100 15.09 8.20 -20.58
CA GLY A 100 13.84 7.44 -20.43
C GLY A 100 13.71 6.93 -18.99
N SER A 101 13.87 5.62 -18.79
CA SER A 101 13.92 4.96 -17.47
C SER A 101 15.27 4.32 -17.16
N GLN A 102 16.20 4.37 -18.12
CA GLN A 102 17.50 3.73 -18.02
C GLN A 102 18.51 4.70 -17.39
N LEU A 103 19.36 4.16 -16.53
CA LEU A 103 20.54 4.85 -16.02
C LEU A 103 21.68 4.66 -17.03
N VAL A 104 22.18 5.76 -17.61
CA VAL A 104 23.23 5.77 -18.62
C VAL A 104 24.39 6.68 -18.22
N PRO A 105 25.65 6.32 -18.50
CA PRO A 105 26.79 7.20 -18.27
C PRO A 105 26.63 8.53 -19.02
N VAL A 106 27.01 9.64 -18.38
CA VAL A 106 26.92 10.98 -18.99
C VAL A 106 27.85 11.12 -20.19
N ASP A 107 28.99 10.45 -20.15
CA ASP A 107 30.00 10.41 -21.22
C ASP A 107 29.60 9.55 -22.44
N GLY A 108 28.47 8.84 -22.36
CA GLY A 108 27.96 7.97 -23.41
C GLY A 108 28.63 6.59 -23.47
N SER A 109 29.48 6.25 -22.50
CA SER A 109 30.06 4.91 -22.38
C SER A 109 29.01 3.85 -22.06
N SER A 110 29.31 2.58 -22.37
CA SER A 110 28.52 1.43 -21.95
C SER A 110 29.15 0.78 -20.72
N ILE A 111 28.33 0.28 -19.80
CA ILE A 111 28.82 -0.46 -18.63
C ILE A 111 28.83 -1.95 -18.96
N TYR A 112 29.95 -2.62 -18.75
CA TYR A 112 30.10 -4.06 -18.96
C TYR A 112 30.43 -4.76 -17.66
N ILE A 113 29.81 -5.92 -17.42
CA ILE A 113 30.13 -6.79 -16.28
C ILE A 113 30.63 -8.15 -16.76
N TYR A 114 31.44 -8.79 -15.92
CA TYR A 114 32.21 -10.00 -16.28
C TYR A 114 31.92 -11.19 -15.36
N ASP A 115 31.46 -10.90 -14.15
CA ASP A 115 31.24 -11.88 -13.09
C ASP A 115 30.11 -11.37 -12.17
N ARG A 116 29.88 -12.05 -11.07
CA ARG A 116 29.05 -11.61 -9.96
C ARG A 116 29.64 -10.33 -9.38
N MET A 117 28.86 -9.25 -9.45
CA MET A 117 29.26 -7.91 -9.01
C MET A 117 28.16 -7.31 -8.13
N THR A 118 28.56 -6.38 -7.26
CA THR A 118 27.65 -5.54 -6.48
C THR A 118 27.70 -4.13 -7.04
N ILE A 119 26.55 -3.61 -7.44
CA ILE A 119 26.35 -2.22 -7.83
C ILE A 119 25.96 -1.44 -6.58
N VAL A 120 26.60 -0.29 -6.34
CA VAL A 120 26.19 0.69 -5.34
C VAL A 120 26.06 2.04 -6.04
N ALA A 121 24.89 2.65 -5.96
CA ALA A 121 24.61 3.93 -6.62
C ALA A 121 24.20 4.97 -5.59
N PHE A 122 24.65 6.21 -5.74
CA PHE A 122 24.36 7.30 -4.82
C PHE A 122 23.78 8.51 -5.53
N TYR A 123 22.77 9.13 -4.93
CA TYR A 123 22.15 10.37 -5.42
C TYR A 123 22.09 11.45 -4.33
N PRO A 124 22.32 12.73 -4.71
CA PRO A 124 22.86 13.18 -6.00
C PRO A 124 24.34 12.84 -6.19
N TYR A 125 24.82 12.96 -7.44
CA TYR A 125 26.21 12.77 -7.79
C TYR A 125 27.09 13.82 -7.11
N ASN A 126 28.24 13.38 -6.59
CA ASN A 126 29.23 14.25 -5.96
C ASN A 126 30.53 14.22 -6.78
N LYS A 127 30.74 15.27 -7.57
CA LYS A 127 31.97 15.45 -8.38
C LYS A 127 33.15 15.98 -7.57
N ASP A 128 32.87 16.74 -6.52
CA ASP A 128 33.87 17.51 -5.76
C ASP A 128 34.52 16.65 -4.66
N PHE A 129 33.92 15.51 -4.32
CA PHE A 129 34.42 14.57 -3.33
C PHE A 129 34.18 13.11 -3.79
N VAL A 130 35.20 12.53 -4.41
CA VAL A 130 35.23 11.09 -4.76
C VAL A 130 35.72 10.33 -3.54
N HIS A 131 34.84 9.57 -2.89
CA HIS A 131 35.18 8.86 -1.66
C HIS A 131 35.91 7.54 -1.94
N ASP A 132 37.01 7.30 -1.24
CA ASP A 132 37.69 6.00 -1.20
C ASP A 132 37.07 5.15 -0.09
N PHE A 133 36.05 4.36 -0.42
CA PHE A 133 35.52 3.40 0.54
C PHE A 133 36.52 2.25 0.74
N ALA A 134 36.92 2.00 1.97
CA ALA A 134 37.73 0.83 2.33
C ALA A 134 36.85 -0.33 2.80
N VAL A 135 35.73 -0.02 3.46
CA VAL A 135 34.76 -0.96 4.02
C VAL A 135 33.33 -0.46 3.77
N GLN A 136 32.33 -1.34 3.86
CA GLN A 136 30.91 -0.99 3.69
C GLN A 136 30.43 0.09 4.65
N SER A 137 31.01 0.20 5.85
CA SER A 137 30.63 1.28 6.78
C SER A 137 31.00 2.67 6.26
N ASP A 138 32.02 2.78 5.40
CA ASP A 138 32.46 4.06 4.84
C ASP A 138 31.43 4.62 3.85
N GLU A 139 30.58 3.76 3.26
CA GLU A 139 29.48 4.20 2.39
C GLU A 139 28.44 5.05 3.14
N THR A 140 28.43 4.99 4.47
CA THR A 140 27.62 5.88 5.32
C THR A 140 28.19 7.29 5.44
N GLU A 141 29.43 7.53 5.01
CA GLU A 141 30.08 8.85 4.94
C GLU A 141 29.84 9.56 3.60
N TYR A 142 29.28 8.87 2.62
CA TYR A 142 28.91 9.44 1.32
C TYR A 142 27.74 10.46 1.31
N PRO A 143 26.96 10.71 2.40
CA PRO A 143 26.06 11.85 2.42
C PRO A 143 26.79 13.16 2.18
N ILE A 144 26.32 13.89 1.17
CA ILE A 144 26.84 15.18 0.71
C ILE A 144 27.29 16.05 1.87
N THR A 145 28.59 16.31 1.91
CA THR A 145 29.26 17.18 2.87
C THR A 145 28.87 18.63 2.63
N GLU A 146 27.77 19.07 3.20
CA GLU A 146 27.58 20.48 3.50
C GLU A 146 27.15 20.60 4.96
N SER A 147 28.10 21.05 5.79
CA SER A 147 27.89 21.44 7.19
C SER A 147 26.98 22.67 7.35
N ASN A 148 26.21 23.01 6.31
CA ASN A 148 25.21 24.05 6.30
C ASN A 148 23.95 23.49 5.63
N TYR A 149 22.94 23.21 6.44
CA TYR A 149 21.63 22.73 6.01
C TYR A 149 21.02 23.62 4.91
N GLU A 150 21.33 24.94 4.91
CA GLU A 150 20.86 25.92 3.92
C GLU A 150 21.25 25.61 2.47
N ASN A 151 22.28 24.77 2.28
CA ASN A 151 22.76 24.34 0.97
C ASN A 151 22.42 22.86 0.69
N GLN A 152 21.95 22.12 1.71
CA GLN A 152 21.65 20.70 1.61
C GLN A 152 20.18 20.47 1.17
N THR A 153 19.89 20.80 -0.08
CA THR A 153 18.55 20.68 -0.68
C THR A 153 18.13 19.23 -0.99
N TYR A 154 18.93 18.23 -0.59
CA TYR A 154 18.70 16.82 -0.91
C TYR A 154 18.89 15.90 0.28
N ILE A 155 18.08 14.84 0.35
CA ILE A 155 18.39 13.67 1.17
C ILE A 155 19.38 12.81 0.35
N PRO A 156 20.44 12.26 0.95
CA PRO A 156 21.31 11.32 0.27
C PRO A 156 20.59 9.99 0.06
N TYR A 157 20.67 9.45 -1.15
CA TYR A 157 20.11 8.12 -1.46
C TYR A 157 21.21 7.16 -1.83
N ARG A 158 20.94 5.89 -1.55
CA ARG A 158 21.77 4.77 -1.95
C ARG A 158 20.88 3.69 -2.54
N ALA A 159 21.28 3.13 -3.68
CA ALA A 159 20.73 1.88 -4.20
C ALA A 159 21.82 0.81 -4.18
N GLN A 160 21.42 -0.45 -4.05
CA GLN A 160 22.33 -1.58 -4.19
C GLN A 160 21.65 -2.70 -4.97
N ALA A 161 22.38 -3.31 -5.90
CA ALA A 161 21.91 -4.50 -6.60
C ALA A 161 23.05 -5.49 -6.81
N ASN A 162 22.75 -6.78 -6.71
CA ASN A 162 23.67 -7.83 -7.09
C ASN A 162 23.40 -8.23 -8.54
N VAL A 163 24.45 -8.23 -9.35
CA VAL A 163 24.36 -8.46 -10.79
C VAL A 163 25.32 -9.57 -11.19
N ASN A 164 25.00 -10.27 -12.27
CA ASN A 164 25.86 -11.25 -12.90
C ASN A 164 25.54 -11.30 -14.41
N PRO A 165 26.38 -11.95 -15.23
CA PRO A 165 26.17 -11.98 -16.68
C PRO A 165 24.79 -12.50 -17.14
N THR A 166 24.08 -13.27 -16.32
CA THR A 166 22.76 -13.82 -16.67
C THR A 166 21.60 -12.86 -16.39
N ASN A 167 21.73 -11.87 -15.49
CA ASN A 167 20.67 -10.91 -15.17
C ASN A 167 21.01 -9.46 -15.60
N ALA A 168 22.20 -9.21 -16.14
CA ALA A 168 22.68 -7.90 -16.56
C ALA A 168 21.76 -7.18 -17.56
N TYR A 169 20.88 -7.93 -18.23
CA TYR A 169 19.97 -7.42 -19.25
C TYR A 169 18.88 -6.49 -18.69
N TYR A 170 18.53 -6.60 -17.40
CA TYR A 170 17.61 -5.70 -16.69
C TYR A 170 17.87 -5.76 -15.19
N VAL A 171 18.27 -4.63 -14.61
CA VAL A 171 18.49 -4.50 -13.17
C VAL A 171 17.80 -3.23 -12.68
N ALA A 172 16.80 -3.38 -11.80
CA ALA A 172 16.16 -2.26 -11.15
C ALA A 172 16.98 -1.80 -9.93
N LEU A 173 17.32 -0.52 -9.88
CA LEU A 173 17.97 0.14 -8.76
C LEU A 173 16.92 0.89 -7.94
N GLU A 174 16.70 0.44 -6.71
CA GLU A 174 15.82 1.08 -5.74
C GLU A 174 16.63 2.05 -4.88
N LEU A 175 16.48 3.35 -5.14
CA LEU A 175 17.12 4.41 -4.36
C LEU A 175 16.39 4.56 -3.03
N VAL A 176 17.10 4.28 -1.93
CA VAL A 176 16.58 4.42 -0.56
C VAL A 176 17.34 5.49 0.21
N PRO A 177 16.66 6.28 1.06
CA PRO A 177 17.29 7.37 1.81
C PRO A 177 18.34 6.83 2.80
N GLN A 178 19.43 7.56 2.96
CA GLN A 178 20.46 7.25 3.95
C GLN A 178 20.40 8.17 5.15
N GLN A 179 20.70 7.60 6.33
CA GLN A 179 20.78 8.28 7.63
C GLN A 179 19.62 9.23 7.91
N THR A 180 18.42 8.93 7.42
CA THR A 180 17.26 9.81 7.57
C THR A 180 16.01 8.98 7.81
N PHE A 181 15.07 9.59 8.53
CA PHE A 181 13.69 9.15 8.64
C PHE A 181 12.77 10.33 8.34
N LYS A 182 11.50 10.04 8.03
CA LYS A 182 10.49 11.06 7.76
C LYS A 182 9.42 11.02 8.84
N VAL A 183 8.97 12.19 9.25
CA VAL A 183 7.78 12.38 10.06
C VAL A 183 6.76 13.16 9.26
N GLU A 184 5.54 12.64 9.19
CA GLU A 184 4.41 13.27 8.54
C GLU A 184 3.32 13.55 9.57
N VAL A 185 2.83 14.78 9.60
CA VAL A 185 1.63 15.15 10.33
C VAL A 185 0.54 15.50 9.32
N VAL A 186 -0.50 14.68 9.27
CA VAL A 186 -1.67 14.81 8.38
C VAL A 186 -2.82 15.41 9.17
N LEU A 187 -3.19 16.64 8.84
CA LEU A 187 -4.33 17.32 9.43
C LEU A 187 -5.52 17.27 8.48
N VAL A 188 -6.71 17.02 9.03
CA VAL A 188 -7.97 16.98 8.28
C VAL A 188 -8.92 18.02 8.86
N ALA A 189 -9.61 18.79 8.02
CA ALA A 189 -10.57 19.80 8.45
C ALA A 189 -11.69 20.04 7.43
N ASN A 190 -12.86 20.47 7.90
CA ASN A 190 -13.97 20.92 7.05
C ASN A 190 -13.68 22.26 6.37
N ASN A 191 -12.83 23.09 6.98
CA ASN A 191 -12.49 24.42 6.49
C ASN A 191 -10.96 24.58 6.41
N PRO A 192 -10.39 24.98 5.26
CA PRO A 192 -8.95 25.16 5.12
C PRO A 192 -8.38 26.28 6.01
N ALA A 193 -9.22 27.21 6.47
CA ALA A 193 -8.83 28.28 7.38
C ALA A 193 -8.57 27.80 8.82
N SER A 194 -9.00 26.58 9.16
CA SER A 194 -8.75 25.97 10.47
C SER A 194 -7.31 25.49 10.64
N PHE A 195 -6.61 25.23 9.53
CA PHE A 195 -5.25 24.72 9.61
C PHE A 195 -4.26 25.75 10.19
N PRO A 196 -3.18 25.28 10.83
CA PRO A 196 -2.10 26.12 11.35
C PRO A 196 -1.62 27.17 10.35
N LYS A 197 -1.42 28.39 10.84
CA LYS A 197 -1.07 29.55 10.01
C LYS A 197 0.41 29.89 10.18
N THR A 198 1.02 30.29 9.07
CA THR A 198 2.34 30.93 9.06
C THR A 198 2.34 31.99 7.97
N THR A 199 3.03 33.10 8.20
CA THR A 199 3.31 34.09 7.15
C THR A 199 4.65 33.81 6.47
N ASP A 200 5.47 32.95 7.06
CA ASP A 200 6.74 32.50 6.51
C ASP A 200 6.55 31.20 5.71
N THR A 201 6.52 31.32 4.39
CA THR A 201 6.44 30.18 3.47
C THR A 201 7.69 29.32 3.49
N SER A 202 8.77 29.80 4.10
CA SER A 202 9.98 29.01 4.35
C SER A 202 9.95 28.29 5.70
N TYR A 203 8.96 28.50 6.57
CA TYR A 203 8.84 27.77 7.86
C TYR A 203 10.09 27.85 8.77
N LYS A 204 10.88 28.93 8.66
CA LYS A 204 12.07 29.18 9.49
C LYS A 204 11.74 29.95 10.77
N ASN A 205 10.70 30.78 10.74
CA ASN A 205 10.31 31.63 11.87
C ASN A 205 9.80 30.88 13.10
N GLY A 206 9.41 29.60 12.95
CA GLY A 206 8.97 28.74 14.04
C GLY A 206 7.49 28.87 14.42
N ASP A 207 6.65 29.49 13.59
CA ASP A 207 5.19 29.54 13.81
C ASP A 207 4.56 28.14 13.78
N ILE A 208 5.17 27.22 13.03
CA ILE A 208 4.77 25.81 12.94
C ILE A 208 6.02 24.96 13.13
N LYS A 209 5.97 23.99 14.06
CA LYS A 209 7.09 23.11 14.38
C LYS A 209 6.70 21.64 14.40
N LEU A 210 7.48 20.79 13.74
CA LEU A 210 7.42 19.33 13.89
C LEU A 210 8.61 18.86 14.72
N LEU A 211 8.33 18.08 15.76
CA LEU A 211 9.31 17.49 16.69
C LEU A 211 10.39 18.48 17.16
N PRO A 212 10.02 19.59 17.81
CA PRO A 212 10.99 20.62 18.19
C PRO A 212 12.00 20.21 19.26
N SER A 213 11.84 19.04 19.88
CA SER A 213 12.83 18.46 20.78
C SER A 213 14.05 17.89 20.04
N ILE A 214 13.90 17.55 18.75
CA ILE A 214 15.01 17.13 17.90
C ILE A 214 15.64 18.37 17.26
N ASP A 215 16.97 18.50 17.41
CA ASP A 215 17.78 19.61 16.89
C ASP A 215 17.26 21.02 17.27
N PRO A 216 17.11 21.35 18.57
CA PRO A 216 16.49 22.59 19.02
C PRO A 216 17.29 23.83 18.64
N TYR A 217 16.60 24.85 18.13
CA TYR A 217 17.18 26.16 17.81
C TYR A 217 17.54 26.93 19.09
N SER A 218 18.83 27.21 19.34
CA SER A 218 19.25 28.11 20.44
C SER A 218 19.34 29.57 19.98
N THR A 219 19.07 30.54 20.86
CA THR A 219 19.19 31.99 20.56
C THR A 219 20.64 32.49 20.45
N THR A 220 21.63 31.65 20.72
CA THR A 220 23.07 31.98 20.66
C THR A 220 23.82 30.82 19.99
N TYR A 221 24.13 30.97 18.71
CA TYR A 221 24.97 30.01 17.98
C TYR A 221 26.44 30.43 17.99
N THR A 222 27.32 29.47 18.31
CA THR A 222 28.77 29.57 18.15
C THR A 222 29.23 28.42 17.26
N SER A 223 30.04 28.74 16.24
CA SER A 223 30.47 27.89 15.12
C SER A 223 30.51 26.36 15.34
N GLY A 224 29.81 25.62 14.47
CA GLY A 224 29.96 24.16 14.26
C GLY A 224 28.95 23.26 14.97
N VAL A 225 27.64 23.46 14.83
CA VAL A 225 26.57 22.59 15.38
C VAL A 225 25.37 22.47 14.41
N ASP A 226 24.87 21.26 14.17
CA ASP A 226 23.63 21.03 13.43
C ASP A 226 22.42 21.79 14.02
N ARG A 227 21.57 22.33 13.13
CA ARG A 227 20.30 23.02 13.44
C ARG A 227 19.30 22.59 12.41
N ARG A 228 18.08 22.28 12.84
CA ARG A 228 16.95 22.23 11.91
C ARG A 228 16.73 23.62 11.32
N GLU A 229 17.14 23.84 10.07
CA GLU A 229 16.94 25.11 9.37
C GLU A 229 15.46 25.40 9.13
N TYR A 230 14.70 24.34 8.87
CA TYR A 230 13.28 24.35 8.56
C TYR A 230 12.50 23.56 9.61
N TRP A 231 11.57 24.21 10.29
CA TRP A 231 10.69 23.51 11.23
C TRP A 231 9.66 22.59 10.53
N VAL A 232 9.46 22.83 9.24
CA VAL A 232 8.69 22.01 8.29
C VAL A 232 9.47 22.02 6.97
N ASP A 233 9.88 20.85 6.48
CA ASP A 233 10.60 20.75 5.21
C ASP A 233 9.67 20.92 4.01
N ARG A 234 8.43 20.43 4.11
CA ARG A 234 7.42 20.54 3.06
C ARG A 234 6.00 20.48 3.59
N MET A 235 5.11 21.26 3.00
CA MET A 235 3.67 21.18 3.24
C MET A 235 2.92 20.90 1.93
N ASP A 236 2.06 19.88 1.95
CA ASP A 236 1.13 19.55 0.86
C ASP A 236 -0.30 19.96 1.23
N ASN A 237 -1.03 20.54 0.28
CA ASN A 237 -2.46 20.83 0.44
C ASN A 237 -3.27 19.94 -0.49
N PHE A 238 -4.33 19.36 0.06
CA PHE A 238 -5.30 18.53 -0.65
C PHE A 238 -6.68 19.15 -0.49
N VAL A 239 -7.27 19.52 -1.63
CA VAL A 239 -8.55 20.21 -1.69
C VAL A 239 -9.61 19.20 -2.16
N PRO A 240 -10.72 19.01 -1.42
CA PRO A 240 -11.76 18.06 -1.78
C PRO A 240 -12.58 18.59 -2.96
N ASP A 241 -12.94 17.68 -3.86
CA ASP A 241 -13.88 17.90 -4.97
C ASP A 241 -15.28 17.36 -4.59
N GLY A 242 -15.78 17.78 -3.42
CA GLY A 242 -17.08 17.37 -2.86
C GLY A 242 -17.07 16.04 -2.10
N GLY A 243 -18.02 15.88 -1.17
CA GLY A 243 -18.21 14.63 -0.44
C GLY A 243 -17.05 14.19 0.47
N GLY A 244 -16.19 15.12 0.89
CA GLY A 244 -14.97 14.84 1.64
C GLY A 244 -14.49 16.04 2.46
N LYS A 245 -13.21 16.05 2.85
CA LYS A 245 -12.60 17.10 3.68
C LYS A 245 -11.31 17.66 3.10
N TYR A 246 -10.93 18.85 3.56
CA TYR A 246 -9.59 19.39 3.29
C TYR A 246 -8.57 18.60 4.08
N VAL A 247 -7.41 18.36 3.47
CA VAL A 247 -6.28 17.71 4.12
C VAL A 247 -5.04 18.54 3.91
N ARG A 248 -4.21 18.63 4.94
CA ARG A 248 -2.89 19.23 4.87
C ARG A 248 -1.87 18.30 5.49
N ARG A 249 -0.78 18.02 4.78
CA ARG A 249 0.31 17.18 5.27
C ARG A 249 1.55 18.03 5.47
N TYR A 250 2.10 18.00 6.67
CA TYR A 250 3.38 18.59 7.03
C TYR A 250 4.43 17.50 7.10
N ASN A 251 5.57 17.73 6.46
CA ASN A 251 6.64 16.76 6.34
C ASN A 251 7.90 17.31 7.01
N ALA A 252 8.59 16.42 7.72
CA ALA A 252 9.81 16.66 8.44
C ALA A 252 10.81 15.54 8.12
N TYR A 253 11.95 15.89 7.55
CA TYR A 253 13.09 15.00 7.34
C TYR A 253 14.09 15.20 8.47
N ILE A 254 14.47 14.11 9.13
CA ILE A 254 15.32 14.15 10.31
C ILE A 254 16.46 13.17 10.11
N TRP A 255 17.68 13.63 10.44
CA TRP A 255 18.86 12.79 10.41
C TRP A 255 18.83 11.77 11.53
N LYS A 256 19.17 10.54 11.18
CA LYS A 256 19.37 9.46 12.12
C LYS A 256 20.84 9.45 12.55
N SER A 257 21.10 9.74 13.81
CA SER A 257 22.43 9.75 14.43
C SER A 257 22.43 8.74 15.60
N THR A 258 23.14 7.61 15.52
CA THR A 258 23.31 6.75 16.71
C THR A 258 24.47 7.25 17.55
N LEU A 259 24.54 6.83 18.82
CA LEU A 259 25.71 7.08 19.66
C LEU A 259 26.97 6.57 18.93
N ASN A 260 27.84 7.50 18.52
CA ASN A 260 29.06 7.30 17.72
C ASN A 260 28.89 7.19 16.19
N SER A 261 27.71 7.45 15.64
CA SER A 261 27.58 7.76 14.21
C SER A 261 28.42 9.00 13.91
N LYS A 262 29.29 8.91 12.90
CA LYS A 262 29.93 10.10 12.35
C LYS A 262 28.85 10.94 11.68
N HIS A 263 28.57 12.10 12.26
CA HIS A 263 27.75 13.10 11.62
C HIS A 263 28.59 13.93 10.63
N HIS A 264 27.95 14.55 9.64
CA HIS A 264 28.64 15.31 8.59
C HIS A 264 29.36 16.56 9.13
N ASP A 265 28.98 17.03 10.33
CA ASP A 265 29.65 18.11 11.07
C ASP A 265 30.78 17.60 12.01
N GLY A 266 31.04 16.29 12.02
CA GLY A 266 32.06 15.65 12.84
C GLY A 266 31.70 15.51 14.32
N LYS A 267 30.43 15.77 14.71
CA LYS A 267 29.94 15.60 16.08
C LYS A 267 29.14 14.31 16.25
N ASN A 268 28.96 13.92 17.51
CA ASN A 268 28.10 12.82 17.90
C ASN A 268 26.91 13.40 18.68
N HIS A 269 25.71 13.32 18.11
CA HIS A 269 24.43 13.54 18.79
C HIS A 269 23.56 12.27 18.64
N ASP A 270 22.49 12.16 19.43
CA ASP A 270 21.58 10.99 19.45
C ASP A 270 20.14 11.50 19.32
N ASP A 271 19.67 11.66 18.08
CA ASP A 271 18.36 12.28 17.77
C ASP A 271 17.33 11.27 17.27
N ASN A 272 17.58 9.99 17.57
CA ASN A 272 16.73 8.92 17.09
C ASN A 272 15.56 8.64 18.02
N LYS A 273 15.46 9.35 19.15
CA LYS A 273 14.49 9.01 20.18
C LYS A 273 13.57 10.17 20.47
N ILE A 274 12.28 9.88 20.51
CA ILE A 274 11.26 10.75 21.06
C ILE A 274 10.63 10.06 22.26
N GLU A 275 10.38 10.82 23.32
CA GLU A 275 9.74 10.31 24.52
C GLU A 275 8.25 10.61 24.51
N LYS A 276 7.48 9.75 25.16
CA LYS A 276 6.07 10.03 25.43
C LYS A 276 5.93 11.37 26.18
N GLY A 277 5.13 12.27 25.64
CA GLY A 277 4.86 13.61 26.16
C GLY A 277 5.63 14.73 25.44
N ASP A 278 6.62 14.39 24.61
CA ASP A 278 7.33 15.37 23.80
C ASP A 278 6.39 16.05 22.80
N LEU A 279 6.77 17.22 22.28
CA LEU A 279 5.99 17.90 21.25
C LEU A 279 6.15 17.18 19.91
N LEU A 280 5.06 16.70 19.32
CA LEU A 280 5.02 16.17 17.96
C LEU A 280 4.83 17.28 16.93
N PHE A 281 3.85 18.15 17.18
CA PHE A 281 3.49 19.27 16.33
C PHE A 281 3.15 20.46 17.22
N GLN A 282 3.61 21.66 16.88
CA GLN A 282 3.32 22.88 17.63
C GLN A 282 3.04 24.04 16.68
N SER A 283 1.89 24.69 16.85
CA SER A 283 1.55 26.02 16.34
C SER A 283 0.66 26.75 17.35
N ASP A 284 0.27 27.99 17.04
CA ASP A 284 -0.69 28.74 17.85
C ASP A 284 -2.09 28.07 17.88
N GLU A 285 -2.48 27.40 16.80
CA GLU A 285 -3.78 26.73 16.67
C GLU A 285 -3.79 25.29 17.20
N LEU A 286 -2.65 24.58 17.19
CA LEU A 286 -2.61 23.16 17.49
C LEU A 286 -1.30 22.75 18.14
N THR A 287 -1.41 22.03 19.25
CA THR A 287 -0.30 21.28 19.84
C THR A 287 -0.65 19.80 19.88
N LEU A 288 0.18 18.98 19.24
CA LEU A 288 0.13 17.53 19.33
C LEU A 288 1.36 17.04 20.09
N ILE A 289 1.17 16.03 20.93
CA ILE A 289 2.25 15.41 21.69
C ILE A 289 2.56 14.01 21.16
N VAL A 290 3.82 13.63 21.30
CA VAL A 290 4.30 12.27 21.14
C VAL A 290 3.61 11.41 22.19
N PRO A 291 2.91 10.35 21.81
CA PRO A 291 2.05 9.61 22.73
C PRO A 291 2.64 8.27 23.19
N GLU A 292 3.73 7.84 22.57
CA GLU A 292 4.57 6.75 23.05
C GLU A 292 6.04 7.01 22.72
N THR A 293 6.92 6.48 23.56
CA THR A 293 8.36 6.52 23.33
C THR A 293 8.68 5.68 22.09
N LEU A 294 9.47 6.24 21.18
CA LEU A 294 9.81 5.62 19.92
C LEU A 294 11.29 5.83 19.59
N ASP A 295 11.96 4.75 19.19
CA ASP A 295 13.28 4.77 18.56
C ASP A 295 13.07 4.71 17.04
N PHE A 296 13.46 5.77 16.36
CA PHE A 296 13.29 5.95 14.94
C PHE A 296 14.26 5.08 14.14
N GLY A 297 13.70 4.23 13.29
CA GLY A 297 14.40 3.47 12.28
C GLY A 297 14.73 4.31 11.07
N GLN A 298 15.92 4.10 10.51
CA GLN A 298 16.30 4.71 9.23
C GLN A 298 15.38 4.19 8.11
N ARG A 299 15.11 4.99 7.09
CA ARG A 299 14.27 4.62 5.94
C ARG A 299 12.80 4.35 6.30
N ILE A 300 12.37 4.75 7.49
CA ILE A 300 10.98 4.60 7.93
C ILE A 300 10.28 5.96 7.87
N VAL A 301 8.98 5.92 7.55
CA VAL A 301 8.09 7.07 7.68
C VAL A 301 7.11 6.86 8.80
N TYR A 302 7.11 7.83 9.69
CA TYR A 302 6.23 7.91 10.84
C TYR A 302 5.12 8.88 10.51
N ARG A 303 3.91 8.35 10.33
CA ARG A 303 2.74 9.15 9.96
C ARG A 303 1.80 9.30 11.13
N TYR A 304 1.38 10.53 11.36
CA TYR A 304 0.48 10.89 12.44
C TYR A 304 -0.67 11.72 11.89
N GLY A 305 -1.89 11.28 12.14
CA GLY A 305 -3.11 11.89 11.65
C GLY A 305 -3.89 12.56 12.77
N TYR A 306 -4.46 13.74 12.49
CA TYR A 306 -5.37 14.43 13.39
C TYR A 306 -6.51 15.11 12.65
N ASN A 307 -7.75 14.83 13.04
CA ASN A 307 -8.94 15.48 12.51
C ASN A 307 -9.29 16.67 13.38
N MET A 308 -9.08 17.88 12.86
CA MET A 308 -9.25 19.13 13.60
C MET A 308 -10.71 19.41 13.98
N ASP A 309 -11.68 18.78 13.30
CA ASP A 309 -13.09 18.97 13.63
C ASP A 309 -13.58 18.00 14.72
N SER A 310 -13.06 16.77 14.76
CA SER A 310 -13.54 15.72 15.68
C SER A 310 -12.60 15.43 16.86
N GLY A 311 -11.34 15.86 16.80
CA GLY A 311 -10.30 15.50 17.77
C GLY A 311 -9.78 14.07 17.61
N GLU A 312 -10.19 13.37 16.55
CA GLU A 312 -9.76 12.01 16.26
C GLU A 312 -8.27 11.95 15.87
N ILE A 313 -7.56 10.96 16.42
CA ILE A 313 -6.19 10.63 16.06
C ILE A 313 -6.18 9.34 15.23
N PHE A 314 -5.43 9.33 14.14
CA PHE A 314 -5.32 8.18 13.25
C PHE A 314 -3.87 8.00 12.72
N ILE A 315 -3.56 6.86 12.13
CA ILE A 315 -2.22 6.57 11.56
C ILE A 315 -2.38 6.17 10.10
N PRO A 316 -2.07 7.08 9.16
CA PRO A 316 -2.08 6.75 7.74
C PRO A 316 -1.12 5.61 7.41
N THR A 317 -1.63 4.54 6.81
CA THR A 317 -0.82 3.38 6.37
C THR A 317 -0.34 3.50 4.93
N SER A 318 -0.69 4.59 4.24
CA SER A 318 -0.32 4.86 2.85
C SER A 318 -0.03 6.35 2.69
N GLU A 319 0.85 6.68 1.74
CA GLU A 319 1.05 8.06 1.31
C GLU A 319 -0.05 8.56 0.36
N ASN A 320 -0.76 7.63 -0.31
CA ASN A 320 -1.91 7.94 -1.12
C ASN A 320 -3.12 8.13 -0.20
N LEU A 321 -3.35 9.40 0.17
CA LEU A 321 -4.44 9.80 1.05
C LEU A 321 -5.75 9.91 0.26
N VAL A 322 -6.80 9.27 0.75
CA VAL A 322 -8.14 9.29 0.17
C VAL A 322 -9.03 10.15 1.06
N TYR A 323 -9.52 11.27 0.52
CA TYR A 323 -10.15 12.33 1.31
C TYR A 323 -11.43 12.89 0.70
N ASP A 324 -11.84 12.37 -0.46
CA ASP A 324 -13.08 12.72 -1.14
C ASP A 324 -13.53 11.60 -2.09
N ALA A 325 -14.70 11.78 -2.74
CA ALA A 325 -15.28 10.79 -3.64
C ALA A 325 -14.39 10.50 -4.87
N LYS A 326 -13.70 11.51 -5.39
CA LYS A 326 -12.89 11.44 -6.61
C LYS A 326 -11.59 10.68 -6.39
N THR A 327 -10.90 10.97 -5.27
CA THR A 327 -9.69 10.25 -4.85
C THR A 327 -10.00 8.79 -4.52
N LEU A 328 -11.19 8.50 -3.96
CA LEU A 328 -11.67 7.13 -3.79
C LEU A 328 -11.87 6.44 -5.14
N GLN A 329 -12.54 7.08 -6.10
CA GLN A 329 -12.75 6.52 -7.43
C GLN A 329 -11.43 6.25 -8.18
N ALA A 330 -10.49 7.19 -8.10
CA ALA A 330 -9.14 7.04 -8.67
C ALA A 330 -8.40 5.86 -8.03
N THR A 331 -8.47 5.71 -6.70
CA THR A 331 -7.82 4.61 -5.97
C THR A 331 -8.46 3.27 -6.30
N ALA A 332 -9.79 3.19 -6.30
CA ALA A 332 -10.53 1.96 -6.59
C ALA A 332 -10.31 1.49 -8.05
N SER A 333 -10.13 2.41 -8.99
CA SER A 333 -9.98 2.09 -10.43
C SER A 333 -8.53 1.96 -10.89
N GLY A 334 -7.59 2.64 -10.23
CA GLY A 334 -6.18 2.70 -10.63
C GLY A 334 -5.30 1.57 -10.11
N GLY A 335 -5.84 0.66 -9.29
CA GLY A 335 -5.09 -0.45 -8.70
C GLY A 335 -4.08 -0.05 -7.61
N GLY A 336 -3.92 1.25 -7.33
CA GLY A 336 -3.10 1.77 -6.24
C GLY A 336 -3.71 1.49 -4.87
N GLY A 337 -2.86 1.24 -3.88
CA GLY A 337 -3.28 1.24 -2.47
C GLY A 337 -3.63 2.65 -1.98
N GLY A 338 -4.33 2.78 -0.85
CA GLY A 338 -4.74 4.07 -0.30
C GLY A 338 -5.13 3.99 1.17
N TYR A 339 -5.09 5.13 1.86
CA TYR A 339 -5.58 5.28 3.23
C TYR A 339 -6.63 6.39 3.28
N GLN A 340 -7.84 6.06 3.72
CA GLN A 340 -8.93 7.02 3.90
C GLN A 340 -8.74 7.80 5.20
N VAL A 341 -8.84 9.13 5.14
CA VAL A 341 -8.58 10.02 6.29
C VAL A 341 -9.82 10.72 6.84
N CYS A 342 -10.97 10.53 6.20
CA CYS A 342 -12.25 11.07 6.63
C CYS A 342 -13.42 10.28 6.06
N ASP A 343 -14.62 10.52 6.59
CA ASP A 343 -15.86 10.06 5.95
C ASP A 343 -15.97 10.60 4.51
N ILE A 344 -16.48 9.78 3.60
CA ILE A 344 -16.71 10.11 2.20
C ILE A 344 -18.18 9.89 1.85
N ASP A 345 -18.81 10.92 1.27
CA ASP A 345 -20.17 10.88 0.75
C ASP A 345 -20.13 10.94 -0.78
N LEU A 346 -20.46 9.82 -1.42
CA LEU A 346 -20.36 9.70 -2.88
C LEU A 346 -21.37 10.58 -3.60
N ALA A 347 -22.58 10.73 -3.06
CA ALA A 347 -23.61 11.57 -3.64
C ALA A 347 -23.24 13.05 -3.55
N ALA A 348 -22.69 13.49 -2.40
CA ALA A 348 -22.21 14.86 -2.24
C ALA A 348 -20.95 15.16 -3.09
N GLY A 349 -20.18 14.14 -3.44
CA GLY A 349 -19.09 14.22 -4.44
C GLY A 349 -19.57 14.14 -5.90
N GLY A 350 -20.88 14.18 -6.14
CA GLY A 350 -21.45 14.15 -7.49
C GLY A 350 -21.49 12.76 -8.16
N ILE A 351 -21.12 11.69 -7.44
CA ILE A 351 -21.18 10.32 -7.95
C ILE A 351 -22.57 9.75 -7.69
N THR A 352 -23.44 9.85 -8.68
CA THR A 352 -24.83 9.36 -8.63
C THR A 352 -25.00 7.93 -9.14
N ASN A 353 -24.02 7.42 -9.89
CA ASN A 353 -23.93 6.02 -10.27
C ASN A 353 -22.46 5.60 -10.32
N TRP A 354 -22.08 4.70 -9.41
CA TRP A 354 -20.74 4.18 -9.29
C TRP A 354 -20.47 3.14 -10.38
N VAL A 355 -19.36 3.31 -11.07
CA VAL A 355 -18.86 2.32 -12.03
C VAL A 355 -17.92 1.40 -11.27
N SER A 356 -18.35 0.16 -11.02
CA SER A 356 -17.50 -0.83 -10.36
C SER A 356 -16.20 -1.02 -11.16
N PRO A 357 -15.03 -0.92 -10.52
CA PRO A 357 -13.77 -1.12 -11.20
C PRO A 357 -13.67 -2.58 -11.62
N LYS A 358 -13.08 -2.83 -12.79
CA LYS A 358 -12.98 -4.20 -13.32
C LYS A 358 -12.12 -5.07 -12.41
N TYR A 359 -10.96 -4.55 -12.01
CA TYR A 359 -10.00 -5.22 -11.14
C TYR A 359 -9.41 -4.24 -10.12
N TYR A 360 -9.24 -4.70 -8.89
CA TYR A 360 -8.51 -4.01 -7.82
C TYR A 360 -7.38 -4.90 -7.30
N MET A 361 -6.15 -4.37 -7.25
CA MET A 361 -4.94 -5.13 -6.87
C MET A 361 -4.12 -4.52 -5.71
N GLY A 362 -4.60 -3.42 -5.11
CA GLY A 362 -3.86 -2.67 -4.09
C GLY A 362 -4.18 -3.05 -2.64
N THR A 363 -3.62 -2.29 -1.69
CA THR A 363 -4.06 -2.29 -0.29
C THR A 363 -4.86 -1.03 0.01
N TYR A 364 -6.16 -1.16 0.26
CA TYR A 364 -7.01 -0.06 0.70
C TYR A 364 -7.31 -0.19 2.19
N ASP A 365 -6.95 0.84 2.96
CA ASP A 365 -7.32 0.99 4.36
C ASP A 365 -8.36 2.09 4.50
N GLY A 366 -9.57 1.75 4.93
CA GLY A 366 -10.65 2.70 5.17
C GLY A 366 -10.46 3.55 6.43
N GLY A 367 -9.46 3.25 7.27
CA GLY A 367 -9.20 3.97 8.51
C GLY A 367 -10.34 3.89 9.55
N GLY A 368 -11.37 3.08 9.29
CA GLY A 368 -12.63 3.07 10.05
C GLY A 368 -13.66 4.12 9.65
N HIS A 369 -13.31 5.00 8.71
CA HIS A 369 -14.20 6.05 8.23
C HIS A 369 -15.30 5.48 7.32
N ALA A 370 -16.44 6.17 7.31
CA ALA A 370 -17.60 5.75 6.54
C ALA A 370 -17.49 6.15 5.06
N ILE A 371 -17.91 5.26 4.17
CA ILE A 371 -18.23 5.54 2.77
C ILE A 371 -19.75 5.45 2.64
N LYS A 372 -20.38 6.55 2.27
CA LYS A 372 -21.84 6.72 2.29
C LYS A 372 -22.39 6.88 0.88
N ASN A 373 -23.67 6.52 0.72
CA ASN A 373 -24.46 6.79 -0.48
C ASN A 373 -23.89 6.18 -1.76
N LEU A 374 -23.30 4.98 -1.67
CA LEU A 374 -22.95 4.20 -2.86
C LEU A 374 -24.22 3.82 -3.61
N VAL A 375 -24.30 4.22 -4.88
CA VAL A 375 -25.37 3.81 -5.79
C VAL A 375 -24.75 3.10 -6.98
N ILE A 376 -25.16 1.86 -7.24
CA ILE A 376 -24.86 1.13 -8.48
C ILE A 376 -26.20 0.74 -9.06
N ASN A 377 -26.52 1.25 -10.25
CA ASN A 377 -27.70 0.87 -11.00
C ASN A 377 -27.28 0.52 -12.42
N THR A 378 -27.35 -0.76 -12.77
CA THR A 378 -26.82 -1.27 -14.03
C THR A 378 -27.69 -2.36 -14.63
N ALA A 379 -27.77 -2.38 -15.96
CA ALA A 379 -28.46 -3.39 -16.75
C ALA A 379 -27.53 -3.83 -17.90
N PRO A 380 -26.57 -4.74 -17.65
CA PRO A 380 -25.61 -5.15 -18.67
C PRO A 380 -26.31 -5.72 -19.91
N THR A 381 -25.86 -5.32 -21.09
CA THR A 381 -26.42 -5.81 -22.37
C THR A 381 -25.49 -6.77 -23.11
N SER A 382 -24.27 -6.96 -22.60
CA SER A 382 -23.23 -7.80 -23.19
C SER A 382 -22.42 -8.52 -22.11
N ASN A 383 -21.84 -9.67 -22.48
CA ASN A 383 -20.85 -10.34 -21.66
C ASN A 383 -19.59 -9.47 -21.49
N ASN A 384 -18.81 -9.75 -20.46
CA ASN A 384 -17.52 -9.13 -20.21
C ASN A 384 -16.54 -9.49 -21.32
N THR A 385 -15.72 -8.51 -21.70
CA THR A 385 -14.75 -8.63 -22.79
C THR A 385 -13.47 -9.38 -22.39
N ASP A 386 -13.27 -9.65 -21.09
CA ASP A 386 -12.11 -10.39 -20.57
C ASP A 386 -12.24 -11.91 -20.67
N GLN A 387 -13.34 -12.45 -21.19
CA GLN A 387 -13.57 -13.89 -21.35
C GLN A 387 -13.53 -14.67 -20.01
N THR A 388 -13.62 -14.00 -18.86
CA THR A 388 -13.68 -14.66 -17.54
C THR A 388 -14.98 -15.43 -17.34
N GLY A 389 -16.04 -15.05 -18.06
CA GLY A 389 -17.40 -15.51 -17.81
C GLY A 389 -18.00 -14.95 -16.52
N LYS A 390 -17.41 -13.90 -15.94
CA LYS A 390 -17.79 -13.34 -14.64
C LYS A 390 -17.92 -11.83 -14.71
N GLN A 391 -18.99 -11.27 -14.14
CA GLN A 391 -19.16 -9.82 -13.95
C GLN A 391 -19.31 -9.50 -12.47
N GLY A 392 -18.42 -8.69 -11.90
CA GLY A 392 -18.42 -8.32 -10.49
C GLY A 392 -18.91 -6.89 -10.26
N PHE A 393 -19.92 -6.73 -9.40
CA PHE A 393 -20.48 -5.44 -9.00
C PHE A 393 -20.34 -5.21 -7.49
N GLY A 394 -19.88 -4.01 -7.14
CA GLY A 394 -19.61 -3.54 -5.78
C GLY A 394 -18.66 -2.35 -5.80
N LEU A 395 -18.30 -1.82 -4.63
CA LEU A 395 -17.38 -0.68 -4.52
C LEU A 395 -16.04 -0.93 -5.26
N PHE A 396 -15.45 -2.11 -5.08
CA PHE A 396 -14.17 -2.53 -5.67
C PHE A 396 -14.31 -3.56 -6.80
N GLY A 397 -15.53 -3.83 -7.28
CA GLY A 397 -15.78 -4.78 -8.38
C GLY A 397 -15.14 -6.15 -8.16
N SER A 398 -14.03 -6.46 -8.83
CA SER A 398 -13.27 -7.71 -8.60
C SER A 398 -11.91 -7.45 -7.94
N VAL A 399 -11.70 -8.00 -6.76
CA VAL A 399 -10.42 -7.94 -6.03
C VAL A 399 -9.53 -9.09 -6.50
N ILE A 400 -8.28 -8.85 -6.90
CA ILE A 400 -7.40 -9.87 -7.52
C ILE A 400 -5.97 -9.85 -6.94
N GLY A 401 -5.24 -10.96 -7.14
CA GLY A 401 -3.83 -11.06 -6.74
C GLY A 401 -3.70 -11.14 -5.21
N GLU A 402 -2.82 -10.32 -4.65
CA GLU A 402 -2.58 -10.21 -3.20
C GLU A 402 -3.22 -8.96 -2.57
N ALA A 403 -4.25 -8.42 -3.23
CA ALA A 403 -4.95 -7.23 -2.77
C ALA A 403 -5.52 -7.37 -1.36
N THR A 404 -5.53 -6.26 -0.61
CA THR A 404 -6.07 -6.19 0.75
C THR A 404 -7.06 -5.05 0.88
N LEU A 405 -8.27 -5.36 1.33
CA LEU A 405 -9.26 -4.38 1.77
C LEU A 405 -9.38 -4.46 3.28
N LYS A 406 -9.17 -3.35 4.00
CA LYS A 406 -9.27 -3.34 5.46
C LYS A 406 -9.89 -2.09 6.05
N ASN A 407 -10.49 -2.24 7.24
CA ASN A 407 -11.08 -1.15 8.04
C ASN A 407 -12.07 -0.28 7.27
N ILE A 408 -12.85 -0.88 6.36
CA ILE A 408 -13.82 -0.17 5.53
C ILE A 408 -15.17 -0.20 6.21
N ASN A 409 -15.82 0.96 6.36
CA ASN A 409 -17.21 1.06 6.78
C ASN A 409 -18.07 1.54 5.61
N LEU A 410 -18.71 0.62 4.89
CA LEU A 410 -19.64 0.97 3.83
C LEU A 410 -21.05 1.10 4.40
N VAL A 411 -21.65 2.29 4.29
CA VAL A 411 -22.94 2.62 4.90
C VAL A 411 -24.02 2.79 3.84
N SER A 412 -25.08 2.00 3.99
CA SER A 412 -26.29 2.01 3.18
C SER A 412 -26.04 1.97 1.67
N PRO A 413 -25.23 1.01 1.15
CA PRO A 413 -25.05 0.89 -0.29
C PRO A 413 -26.35 0.45 -0.96
N SER A 414 -26.69 1.08 -2.10
CA SER A 414 -27.82 0.73 -2.96
C SER A 414 -27.30 0.16 -4.28
N ILE A 415 -27.47 -1.13 -4.50
CA ILE A 415 -26.98 -1.85 -5.66
C ILE A 415 -28.14 -2.58 -6.33
N THR A 416 -28.50 -2.13 -7.53
CA THR A 416 -29.51 -2.76 -8.37
C THR A 416 -28.85 -3.24 -9.66
N VAL A 417 -28.95 -4.54 -9.93
CA VAL A 417 -28.41 -5.15 -11.15
C VAL A 417 -29.52 -5.91 -11.87
N ASP A 418 -29.92 -5.42 -13.05
CA ASP A 418 -30.78 -6.14 -13.97
C ASP A 418 -29.92 -6.99 -14.91
N PHE A 419 -29.81 -8.28 -14.58
CA PHE A 419 -29.08 -9.28 -15.35
C PHE A 419 -30.04 -10.20 -16.13
N THR A 420 -31.23 -9.70 -16.50
CA THR A 420 -32.29 -10.50 -17.12
C THR A 420 -32.13 -10.71 -18.62
N ASN A 421 -31.17 -10.03 -19.25
CA ASN A 421 -30.92 -10.13 -20.68
C ASN A 421 -30.44 -11.54 -21.09
N THR A 422 -31.27 -12.24 -21.87
CA THR A 422 -31.01 -13.62 -22.31
C THR A 422 -29.76 -13.82 -23.19
N ALA A 423 -29.20 -12.74 -23.75
CA ALA A 423 -27.93 -12.77 -24.48
C ALA A 423 -26.73 -12.99 -23.55
N LEU A 424 -26.87 -12.67 -22.26
CA LEU A 424 -25.84 -12.87 -21.26
C LEU A 424 -25.61 -14.37 -21.01
N LYS A 425 -24.35 -14.73 -20.83
CA LYS A 425 -23.84 -16.06 -20.51
C LYS A 425 -22.91 -16.04 -19.31
N ASP A 426 -22.38 -14.88 -18.97
CA ASP A 426 -21.61 -14.69 -17.74
C ASP A 426 -22.44 -14.97 -16.50
N THR A 427 -21.74 -15.16 -15.39
CA THR A 427 -22.32 -15.15 -14.05
C THR A 427 -22.16 -13.76 -13.45
N CYS A 428 -23.24 -13.23 -12.89
CA CYS A 428 -23.28 -11.94 -12.20
C CYS A 428 -22.99 -12.14 -10.71
N TYR A 429 -22.02 -11.42 -10.18
CA TYR A 429 -21.62 -11.47 -8.78
C TYR A 429 -21.78 -10.10 -8.14
N VAL A 430 -22.50 -10.02 -7.03
CA VAL A 430 -22.85 -8.74 -6.41
C VAL A 430 -22.59 -8.76 -4.91
N GLY A 431 -21.93 -7.72 -4.41
CA GLY A 431 -21.86 -7.43 -2.99
C GLY A 431 -21.51 -5.99 -2.69
N GLY A 432 -21.71 -5.57 -1.44
CA GLY A 432 -21.47 -4.18 -1.03
C GLY A 432 -20.04 -3.73 -1.32
N LEU A 433 -19.05 -4.46 -0.79
CA LEU A 433 -17.64 -4.10 -1.00
C LEU A 433 -17.15 -4.50 -2.38
N CYS A 434 -17.47 -5.70 -2.84
CA CYS A 434 -17.00 -6.22 -4.13
C CYS A 434 -17.94 -7.31 -4.64
N GLY A 435 -17.96 -7.52 -5.96
CA GLY A 435 -18.64 -8.66 -6.54
C GLY A 435 -17.87 -9.95 -6.31
N ILE A 436 -16.55 -9.92 -6.53
CA ILE A 436 -15.72 -11.13 -6.53
C ILE A 436 -14.40 -10.90 -5.80
N VAL A 437 -14.01 -11.84 -4.94
CA VAL A 437 -12.70 -11.88 -4.29
C VAL A 437 -11.85 -12.97 -4.90
N ASN A 438 -10.71 -12.59 -5.44
CA ASN A 438 -9.69 -13.42 -6.07
C ASN A 438 -10.21 -14.43 -7.12
N PRO A 439 -10.90 -13.97 -8.18
CA PRO A 439 -11.27 -14.84 -9.30
C PRO A 439 -10.06 -15.41 -10.03
N ALA A 440 -10.30 -16.44 -10.83
CA ALA A 440 -9.32 -16.90 -11.81
C ALA A 440 -9.32 -15.89 -12.96
N ILE A 441 -8.15 -15.35 -13.29
CA ILE A 441 -7.97 -14.37 -14.37
C ILE A 441 -7.22 -15.04 -15.53
N PRO A 442 -7.66 -14.86 -16.78
CA PRO A 442 -6.94 -15.33 -17.96
C PRO A 442 -5.52 -14.75 -18.04
N GLU A 443 -4.56 -15.55 -18.51
CA GLU A 443 -3.15 -15.14 -18.57
C GLU A 443 -2.89 -13.90 -19.43
N ASP A 444 -3.64 -13.73 -20.53
CA ASP A 444 -3.54 -12.57 -21.42
C ASP A 444 -3.97 -11.28 -20.72
N ILE A 445 -4.97 -11.35 -19.84
CA ILE A 445 -5.40 -10.23 -19.00
C ILE A 445 -4.35 -9.94 -17.93
N ILE A 446 -3.80 -10.96 -17.26
CA ILE A 446 -2.72 -10.76 -16.29
C ILE A 446 -1.52 -10.09 -16.98
N LYS A 447 -1.12 -10.56 -18.17
CA LYS A 447 -0.05 -9.96 -18.98
C LYS A 447 -0.31 -8.48 -19.25
N GLN A 448 -1.53 -8.09 -19.63
CA GLN A 448 -1.88 -6.68 -19.82
C GLN A 448 -1.71 -5.86 -18.53
N LEU A 449 -2.12 -6.40 -17.39
CA LEU A 449 -2.02 -5.73 -16.09
C LEU A 449 -0.57 -5.52 -15.66
N ILE A 450 0.31 -6.52 -15.83
CA ILE A 450 1.72 -6.45 -15.41
C ILE A 450 2.65 -5.76 -16.42
N THR A 451 2.21 -5.57 -17.68
CA THR A 451 3.01 -4.92 -18.72
C THR A 451 3.19 -3.43 -18.46
N ILE A 452 2.26 -2.79 -17.74
CA ILE A 452 2.27 -1.35 -17.43
C ILE A 452 3.60 -0.93 -16.78
N ASP A 453 4.16 -1.80 -15.93
CA ASP A 453 5.40 -1.51 -15.20
C ASP A 453 6.67 -2.00 -15.91
N VAL A 454 6.60 -2.42 -17.19
CA VAL A 454 7.78 -2.79 -17.98
C VAL A 454 8.14 -1.64 -18.92
N PRO A 455 9.33 -1.03 -18.78
CA PRO A 455 9.72 0.07 -19.64
C PRO A 455 9.61 -0.28 -21.13
N PRO A 456 9.11 0.63 -21.99
CA PRO A 456 8.92 0.36 -23.41
C PRO A 456 10.23 0.04 -24.14
N GLU A 457 11.34 0.60 -23.66
CA GLU A 457 12.70 0.47 -24.19
C GLU A 457 13.29 -0.95 -24.08
N VAL A 458 12.69 -1.81 -23.26
CA VAL A 458 13.17 -3.18 -23.02
C VAL A 458 12.93 -4.06 -24.26
N SER A 459 13.97 -4.78 -24.69
CA SER A 459 13.89 -5.68 -25.86
C SER A 459 12.82 -6.76 -25.71
N GLY A 460 12.28 -7.29 -26.83
CA GLY A 460 11.19 -8.28 -26.81
C GLY A 460 11.49 -9.52 -25.97
N ALA A 461 12.70 -10.10 -26.09
CA ALA A 461 13.09 -11.28 -25.32
C ALA A 461 13.18 -11.01 -23.81
N ILE A 462 13.67 -9.82 -23.41
CA ILE A 462 13.73 -9.43 -22.00
C ILE A 462 12.32 -9.15 -21.47
N ARG A 463 11.47 -8.52 -22.28
CA ARG A 463 10.07 -8.28 -21.93
C ARG A 463 9.37 -9.61 -21.65
N GLU A 464 9.53 -10.62 -22.50
CA GLU A 464 8.96 -11.95 -22.27
C GLU A 464 9.44 -12.58 -20.96
N ALA A 465 10.74 -12.53 -20.66
CA ALA A 465 11.30 -13.06 -19.42
C ALA A 465 10.77 -12.33 -18.16
N LEU A 466 10.71 -10.99 -18.19
CA LEU A 466 10.15 -10.19 -17.09
C LEU A 466 8.65 -10.47 -16.88
N MET A 467 7.92 -10.69 -17.97
CA MET A 467 6.51 -11.07 -17.88
C MET A 467 6.35 -12.45 -17.25
N GLU A 468 7.15 -13.44 -17.65
CA GLU A 468 7.11 -14.79 -17.05
C GLU A 468 7.39 -14.75 -15.54
N GLU A 469 8.37 -13.97 -15.10
CA GLU A 469 8.67 -13.77 -13.67
C GLU A 469 7.48 -13.14 -12.93
N ARG A 470 6.96 -12.02 -13.44
CA ARG A 470 5.84 -11.30 -12.81
C ARG A 470 4.53 -12.09 -12.81
N MET A 471 4.31 -12.96 -13.79
CA MET A 471 3.15 -13.86 -13.84
C MET A 471 3.09 -14.81 -12.64
N GLN A 472 4.23 -15.14 -12.01
CA GLN A 472 4.26 -15.99 -10.82
C GLN A 472 3.51 -15.36 -9.63
N ASN A 473 3.47 -14.03 -9.56
CA ASN A 473 2.77 -13.28 -8.51
C ASN A 473 1.25 -13.31 -8.63
N TYR A 474 0.69 -13.96 -9.66
CA TYR A 474 -0.75 -14.09 -9.91
C TYR A 474 -1.23 -15.55 -9.91
N ALA A 475 -0.33 -16.51 -9.68
CA ALA A 475 -0.66 -17.91 -9.53
C ALA A 475 -0.71 -18.29 -8.05
N ASN A 476 -1.81 -18.90 -7.61
CA ASN A 476 -1.99 -19.38 -6.24
C ASN A 476 -1.95 -18.28 -5.16
N THR A 477 -2.46 -17.09 -5.48
CA THR A 477 -2.46 -15.94 -4.57
C THR A 477 -3.59 -16.00 -3.56
N THR A 478 -3.53 -15.13 -2.55
CA THR A 478 -4.64 -14.88 -1.62
C THR A 478 -4.94 -13.39 -1.52
N SER A 479 -6.16 -12.99 -1.87
CA SER A 479 -6.66 -11.64 -1.58
C SER A 479 -7.37 -11.62 -0.22
N THR A 480 -7.23 -10.52 0.52
CA THR A 480 -7.68 -10.40 1.92
C THR A 480 -8.73 -9.32 2.10
N ILE A 481 -9.80 -9.62 2.85
CA ILE A 481 -10.73 -8.64 3.40
C ILE A 481 -10.68 -8.75 4.92
N ARG A 482 -10.48 -7.62 5.61
CA ARG A 482 -10.31 -7.65 7.07
C ARG A 482 -10.85 -6.43 7.80
N GLY A 483 -11.57 -6.64 8.91
CA GLY A 483 -11.99 -5.50 9.73
C GLY A 483 -13.01 -4.64 8.99
N CYS A 484 -13.78 -5.20 8.06
CA CYS A 484 -14.70 -4.43 7.23
C CYS A 484 -16.14 -4.62 7.68
N LYS A 485 -16.93 -3.57 7.51
CA LYS A 485 -18.35 -3.49 7.82
C LYS A 485 -19.14 -3.06 6.59
N VAL A 486 -20.23 -3.76 6.30
CA VAL A 486 -21.29 -3.27 5.40
C VAL A 486 -22.57 -3.09 6.20
N SER A 487 -23.00 -1.83 6.35
CA SER A 487 -24.18 -1.46 7.12
C SER A 487 -25.36 -1.21 6.20
N ASP A 488 -26.52 -1.76 6.54
CA ASP A 488 -27.79 -1.50 5.88
C ASP A 488 -27.77 -1.68 4.35
N PRO A 489 -27.21 -2.77 3.81
CA PRO A 489 -27.12 -2.95 2.37
C PRO A 489 -28.51 -3.07 1.73
N HIS A 490 -28.72 -2.42 0.60
CA HIS A 490 -29.87 -2.60 -0.29
C HIS A 490 -29.38 -3.15 -1.63
N ILE A 491 -29.35 -4.47 -1.77
CA ILE A 491 -28.84 -5.21 -2.93
C ILE A 491 -30.01 -5.96 -3.59
N VAL A 492 -30.32 -5.62 -4.83
CA VAL A 492 -31.40 -6.22 -5.62
C VAL A 492 -30.85 -6.70 -6.95
N VAL A 493 -30.98 -8.00 -7.24
CA VAL A 493 -30.40 -8.60 -8.44
C VAL A 493 -31.40 -9.56 -9.08
N ASP A 494 -31.72 -9.35 -10.35
CA ASP A 494 -32.59 -10.26 -11.09
C ASP A 494 -31.87 -10.80 -12.33
N GLY A 495 -32.02 -12.09 -12.61
CA GLY A 495 -31.40 -12.72 -13.78
C GLY A 495 -31.08 -14.21 -13.62
N GLU A 496 -30.52 -14.76 -14.70
CA GLU A 496 -29.95 -16.11 -14.72
C GLU A 496 -28.47 -16.04 -14.31
N ASN A 497 -27.97 -17.06 -13.60
CA ASN A 497 -26.59 -17.13 -13.10
C ASN A 497 -26.21 -15.94 -12.20
N VAL A 498 -27.01 -15.67 -11.17
CA VAL A 498 -26.79 -14.54 -10.25
C VAL A 498 -26.35 -15.01 -8.87
N ILE A 499 -25.29 -14.42 -8.33
CA ILE A 499 -24.72 -14.74 -7.01
C ILE A 499 -24.56 -13.45 -6.21
N ALA A 500 -25.31 -13.31 -5.10
CA ALA A 500 -25.28 -12.08 -4.30
C ALA A 500 -25.00 -12.34 -2.81
N GLY A 501 -24.25 -11.43 -2.18
CA GLY A 501 -24.06 -11.41 -0.74
C GLY A 501 -23.92 -9.99 -0.19
N GLY A 502 -24.11 -9.82 1.12
CA GLY A 502 -24.02 -8.49 1.74
C GLY A 502 -22.62 -7.87 1.63
N LEU A 503 -21.58 -8.66 1.86
CA LEU A 503 -20.18 -8.26 1.75
C LEU A 503 -19.65 -8.44 0.32
N CYS A 504 -19.74 -9.68 -0.20
CA CYS A 504 -19.31 -10.04 -1.55
C CYS A 504 -20.20 -11.10 -2.22
N GLY A 505 -20.18 -11.13 -3.55
CA GLY A 505 -20.88 -12.15 -4.34
C GLY A 505 -20.18 -13.50 -4.25
N GLU A 506 -18.92 -13.59 -4.69
CA GLU A 506 -18.09 -14.81 -4.60
C GLU A 506 -16.76 -14.56 -3.91
N ALA A 507 -16.27 -15.56 -3.17
CA ALA A 507 -14.96 -15.58 -2.53
C ALA A 507 -14.12 -16.79 -2.97
N GLY A 508 -13.00 -16.50 -3.63
CA GLY A 508 -11.95 -17.42 -4.05
C GLY A 508 -12.31 -18.33 -5.22
N ASN A 509 -11.37 -19.20 -5.60
CA ASN A 509 -11.51 -20.30 -6.55
C ASN A 509 -10.46 -21.38 -6.27
N GLN A 510 -10.48 -22.50 -7.03
CA GLN A 510 -9.57 -23.63 -6.80
C GLN A 510 -8.07 -23.29 -6.76
N LYS A 511 -7.63 -22.26 -7.51
CA LYS A 511 -6.23 -21.83 -7.56
C LYS A 511 -5.99 -20.61 -6.67
N ASN A 512 -6.86 -19.60 -6.73
CA ASN A 512 -6.65 -18.34 -6.01
C ASN A 512 -7.63 -18.23 -4.83
N LEU A 513 -7.10 -18.06 -3.61
CA LEU A 513 -7.89 -18.13 -2.38
C LEU A 513 -8.41 -16.76 -1.95
N ALA A 514 -9.50 -16.76 -1.18
CA ALA A 514 -9.95 -15.58 -0.45
C ALA A 514 -9.73 -15.77 1.05
N SER A 515 -9.27 -14.71 1.74
CA SER A 515 -9.19 -14.68 3.20
C SER A 515 -10.05 -13.53 3.73
N ILE A 516 -11.19 -13.87 4.34
CA ILE A 516 -12.09 -12.89 4.96
C ILE A 516 -12.05 -13.08 6.47
N LYS A 517 -11.66 -12.04 7.21
CA LYS A 517 -11.45 -12.10 8.66
C LYS A 517 -12.04 -10.89 9.37
N ASP A 518 -12.56 -11.07 10.57
CA ASP A 518 -12.99 -9.97 11.45
C ASP A 518 -13.90 -8.97 10.72
N SER A 519 -14.86 -9.44 9.92
CA SER A 519 -15.69 -8.58 9.08
C SER A 519 -17.17 -8.91 9.27
N TYR A 520 -18.05 -7.94 9.03
CA TYR A 520 -19.47 -8.16 9.27
C TYR A 520 -20.42 -7.37 8.37
N VAL A 521 -21.63 -7.91 8.23
CA VAL A 521 -22.77 -7.24 7.60
C VAL A 521 -23.81 -6.97 8.69
N SER A 522 -24.26 -5.74 8.82
CA SER A 522 -25.21 -5.34 9.86
C SER A 522 -26.46 -4.68 9.30
N GLN A 523 -27.55 -4.80 10.05
CA GLN A 523 -28.78 -4.05 9.84
C GLN A 523 -29.10 -3.22 11.09
N SER A 524 -29.53 -1.97 10.90
CA SER A 524 -30.08 -1.10 11.92
C SER A 524 -31.60 -1.33 12.05
N VAL A 525 -32.16 -0.98 13.21
CA VAL A 525 -33.55 -1.28 13.60
C VAL A 525 -34.59 -0.64 12.65
N SER A 526 -34.25 0.47 12.02
CA SER A 526 -35.11 1.21 11.07
C SER A 526 -34.68 1.06 9.61
N SER A 527 -33.84 0.08 9.30
CA SER A 527 -33.23 -0.05 7.97
C SER A 527 -34.19 -0.55 6.90
N THR A 528 -33.96 -0.11 5.66
CA THR A 528 -34.50 -0.72 4.44
C THR A 528 -33.54 -1.78 3.89
N ALA A 529 -32.74 -2.39 4.77
CA ALA A 529 -31.72 -3.34 4.38
C ALA A 529 -32.38 -4.53 3.69
N ILE A 530 -31.87 -4.90 2.52
CA ILE A 530 -32.33 -6.06 1.77
C ILE A 530 -31.19 -6.61 0.93
N ILE A 531 -31.15 -7.93 0.82
CA ILE A 531 -30.37 -8.66 -0.17
C ILE A 531 -31.39 -9.57 -0.87
N SER A 532 -31.81 -9.20 -2.06
CA SER A 532 -32.84 -9.91 -2.82
C SER A 532 -32.32 -10.38 -4.17
N VAL A 533 -32.61 -11.64 -4.48
CA VAL A 533 -32.27 -12.26 -5.76
C VAL A 533 -33.50 -12.89 -6.40
N ASN A 534 -33.89 -12.45 -7.61
CA ASN A 534 -35.07 -12.98 -8.31
C ASN A 534 -36.35 -12.94 -7.45
N ALA A 535 -36.56 -11.86 -6.69
CA ALA A 535 -37.61 -11.78 -5.67
C ALA A 535 -38.71 -10.75 -5.98
N ASP A 536 -38.58 -9.95 -7.03
CA ASP A 536 -39.42 -8.79 -7.32
C ASP A 536 -40.90 -9.14 -7.55
N THR A 537 -41.18 -10.15 -8.40
CA THR A 537 -42.54 -10.58 -8.72
C THR A 537 -42.69 -12.10 -8.69
N GLU A 538 -43.92 -12.63 -8.56
CA GLU A 538 -44.18 -14.09 -8.65
C GLU A 538 -43.72 -14.70 -9.98
N GLU A 539 -43.78 -13.92 -11.07
CA GLU A 539 -43.22 -14.32 -12.36
C GLU A 539 -41.70 -14.48 -12.27
N VAL A 540 -40.98 -13.48 -11.76
CA VAL A 540 -39.53 -13.52 -11.61
C VAL A 540 -39.08 -14.67 -10.72
N LYS A 541 -39.78 -14.91 -9.60
CA LYS A 541 -39.47 -16.00 -8.64
C LYS A 541 -39.44 -17.39 -9.29
N SER A 542 -40.23 -17.60 -10.35
CA SER A 542 -40.38 -18.90 -11.02
C SER A 542 -39.72 -18.95 -12.40
N LYS A 543 -38.96 -17.91 -12.78
CA LYS A 543 -38.37 -17.75 -14.12
C LYS A 543 -36.97 -18.35 -14.25
N TYR A 544 -36.06 -17.99 -13.35
CA TYR A 544 -34.62 -18.29 -13.45
C TYR A 544 -34.24 -19.53 -12.67
N SER A 545 -33.31 -20.33 -13.18
CA SER A 545 -33.04 -21.66 -12.61
C SER A 545 -31.74 -21.73 -11.80
N ASN A 546 -30.85 -20.76 -11.94
CA ASN A 546 -29.53 -20.74 -11.32
C ASN A 546 -29.28 -19.40 -10.61
N ALA A 547 -29.34 -19.44 -9.27
CA ALA A 547 -29.04 -18.31 -8.42
C ALA A 547 -28.49 -18.78 -7.07
N SER A 548 -27.73 -17.90 -6.40
CA SER A 548 -27.24 -18.11 -5.04
C SER A 548 -27.32 -16.79 -4.27
N VAL A 549 -27.71 -16.86 -2.99
CA VAL A 549 -27.74 -15.69 -2.12
C VAL A 549 -27.33 -16.06 -0.70
N GLY A 550 -26.54 -15.19 -0.07
CA GLY A 550 -26.12 -15.32 1.33
C GLY A 550 -26.20 -13.98 2.05
N SER A 551 -26.45 -14.01 3.36
CA SER A 551 -26.51 -12.79 4.17
C SER A 551 -25.15 -12.11 4.36
N PHE A 552 -24.05 -12.83 4.16
CA PHE A 552 -22.68 -12.32 4.25
C PHE A 552 -21.97 -12.42 2.90
N CYS A 553 -21.82 -13.64 2.36
CA CYS A 553 -21.19 -13.88 1.06
C CYS A 553 -22.10 -14.78 0.23
N GLY A 554 -22.28 -14.49 -1.06
CA GLY A 554 -23.14 -15.28 -1.94
C GLY A 554 -22.63 -16.71 -2.15
N LEU A 555 -21.32 -16.88 -2.34
CA LEU A 555 -20.65 -18.16 -2.53
C LEU A 555 -19.18 -18.13 -2.05
N LEU A 556 -18.82 -18.99 -1.12
CA LEU A 556 -17.43 -19.31 -0.81
C LEU A 556 -16.98 -20.48 -1.69
N SER A 557 -16.27 -20.14 -2.76
CA SER A 557 -15.71 -21.10 -3.72
C SER A 557 -14.42 -21.71 -3.20
N ALA A 558 -13.52 -20.93 -2.59
CA ALA A 558 -12.30 -21.43 -1.93
C ALA A 558 -11.71 -20.41 -0.94
N GLY A 559 -10.95 -20.88 0.05
CA GLY A 559 -10.32 -20.04 1.06
C GLY A 559 -11.07 -20.05 2.39
N THR A 560 -10.99 -18.97 3.16
CA THR A 560 -11.42 -18.96 4.57
C THR A 560 -12.29 -17.75 4.91
N ILE A 561 -13.37 -17.97 5.66
CA ILE A 561 -14.09 -16.91 6.39
C ILE A 561 -13.96 -17.19 7.89
N THR A 562 -13.41 -16.23 8.64
CA THR A 562 -13.14 -16.40 10.09
C THR A 562 -13.58 -15.20 10.91
N ASN A 563 -14.03 -15.46 12.14
CA ASN A 563 -14.41 -14.44 13.12
C ASN A 563 -15.31 -13.34 12.51
N SER A 564 -16.33 -13.73 11.76
CA SER A 564 -17.14 -12.82 10.96
C SER A 564 -18.61 -13.06 11.23
N TYR A 565 -19.47 -12.05 11.02
CA TYR A 565 -20.90 -12.23 11.25
C TYR A 565 -21.82 -11.51 10.27
N SER A 566 -23.06 -11.96 10.21
CA SER A 566 -24.15 -11.20 9.57
C SER A 566 -25.34 -11.09 10.50
N ALA A 567 -25.70 -9.86 10.86
CA ALA A 567 -26.90 -9.56 11.66
C ALA A 567 -28.16 -9.42 10.80
N MET A 568 -28.08 -9.77 9.50
CA MET A 568 -29.24 -9.75 8.61
C MET A 568 -30.23 -10.85 9.00
N THR A 569 -31.53 -10.52 9.04
CA THR A 569 -32.59 -11.49 9.35
C THR A 569 -33.16 -12.14 8.09
N THR A 570 -33.92 -13.23 8.27
CA THR A 570 -34.58 -13.96 7.17
C THR A 570 -35.58 -13.11 6.37
N THR A 571 -36.06 -12.00 6.91
CA THR A 571 -36.95 -11.06 6.20
C THR A 571 -36.19 -10.14 5.26
N HIS A 572 -34.89 -9.94 5.48
CA HIS A 572 -34.05 -9.03 4.70
C HIS A 572 -33.15 -9.77 3.71
N VAL A 573 -33.16 -11.10 3.70
CA VAL A 573 -32.35 -11.90 2.78
C VAL A 573 -33.28 -12.87 2.06
N THR A 574 -33.49 -12.64 0.76
CA THR A 574 -34.47 -13.38 -0.05
C THR A 574 -33.88 -13.75 -1.41
N GLY A 575 -34.33 -14.87 -1.96
CA GLY A 575 -33.73 -15.46 -3.15
C GLY A 575 -34.58 -16.59 -3.67
N PHE A 576 -34.84 -16.62 -4.98
CA PHE A 576 -35.68 -17.65 -5.58
C PHE A 576 -35.04 -18.28 -6.83
N VAL A 577 -35.30 -19.57 -7.01
CA VAL A 577 -35.02 -20.31 -8.25
C VAL A 577 -36.27 -21.07 -8.70
N ARG A 578 -36.40 -21.24 -10.00
CA ARG A 578 -37.41 -22.03 -10.67
C ARG A 578 -37.31 -23.49 -10.25
N THR A 579 -38.45 -24.08 -9.97
CA THR A 579 -38.60 -25.53 -9.82
C THR A 579 -39.56 -26.08 -10.85
N VAL A 580 -39.27 -27.29 -11.32
CA VAL A 580 -40.16 -28.03 -12.21
C VAL A 580 -40.52 -29.33 -11.51
N THR A 581 -41.79 -29.45 -11.11
CA THR A 581 -42.31 -30.72 -10.60
C THR A 581 -42.79 -31.55 -11.80
N PRO A 582 -42.18 -32.72 -12.08
CA PRO A 582 -42.62 -33.57 -13.18
C PRO A 582 -44.09 -33.95 -13.03
N GLY A 583 -44.86 -33.86 -14.11
CA GLY A 583 -46.25 -34.31 -14.11
C GLY A 583 -46.35 -35.83 -14.00
N THR A 584 -47.35 -36.33 -13.29
CA THR A 584 -47.67 -37.77 -13.23
C THR A 584 -48.86 -38.09 -14.14
N GLY A 585 -48.71 -39.06 -15.04
CA GLY A 585 -49.77 -39.45 -15.99
C GLY A 585 -49.97 -38.42 -17.10
N ASN A 586 -51.22 -37.99 -17.32
CA ASN A 586 -51.58 -36.97 -18.32
C ASN A 586 -51.47 -35.52 -17.81
N ASN A 587 -50.98 -35.32 -16.58
CA ASN A 587 -50.83 -33.97 -16.02
C ASN A 587 -49.56 -33.31 -16.55
N PRO A 588 -49.60 -32.03 -16.95
CA PRO A 588 -48.40 -31.31 -17.37
C PRO A 588 -47.44 -31.04 -16.18
N PRO A 589 -46.14 -30.82 -16.44
CA PRO A 589 -45.21 -30.36 -15.42
C PRO A 589 -45.70 -29.06 -14.78
N THR A 590 -45.58 -28.95 -13.46
CA THR A 590 -45.93 -27.71 -12.73
C THR A 590 -44.66 -26.89 -12.50
N ILE A 591 -44.70 -25.62 -12.91
CA ILE A 591 -43.62 -24.66 -12.67
C ILE A 591 -43.90 -23.97 -11.33
N GLY A 592 -42.90 -23.90 -10.48
CA GLY A 592 -42.94 -23.18 -9.22
C GLY A 592 -41.63 -22.47 -8.92
N SER A 593 -41.50 -22.01 -7.69
CA SER A 593 -40.28 -21.40 -7.16
C SER A 593 -39.83 -22.11 -5.89
N LYS A 594 -38.54 -22.00 -5.57
CA LYS A 594 -37.94 -22.45 -4.32
C LYS A 594 -37.12 -21.31 -3.75
N GLN A 595 -37.35 -21.00 -2.48
CA GLN A 595 -36.52 -20.03 -1.75
C GLN A 595 -35.15 -20.64 -1.44
N ILE A 596 -34.09 -19.87 -1.66
CA ILE A 596 -32.68 -20.31 -1.50
C ILE A 596 -31.90 -19.52 -0.42
N ALA A 597 -32.53 -18.55 0.24
CA ALA A 597 -31.87 -17.47 0.97
C ALA A 597 -31.81 -17.60 2.51
N ASN A 598 -31.50 -18.79 3.04
CA ASN A 598 -31.65 -19.07 4.47
C ASN A 598 -30.33 -19.16 5.27
N GLY A 599 -29.25 -18.50 4.84
CA GLY A 599 -27.96 -18.69 5.51
C GLY A 599 -26.95 -17.55 5.41
N PHE A 600 -25.81 -17.80 6.05
CA PHE A 600 -24.65 -16.92 6.07
C PHE A 600 -23.93 -16.88 4.71
N CYS A 601 -23.63 -18.06 4.16
CA CYS A 601 -22.90 -18.23 2.92
C CYS A 601 -23.15 -19.62 2.32
N ASN A 602 -23.13 -19.72 0.98
CA ASN A 602 -23.13 -20.98 0.25
C ASN A 602 -21.69 -21.46 0.05
N ILE A 603 -21.45 -22.78 0.03
CA ILE A 603 -20.11 -23.36 -0.13
C ILE A 603 -20.11 -24.31 -1.33
N THR A 604 -19.09 -24.19 -2.18
CA THR A 604 -18.89 -25.14 -3.28
C THR A 604 -18.48 -26.51 -2.75
N THR A 605 -19.23 -27.56 -3.10
CA THR A 605 -18.92 -28.93 -2.68
C THR A 605 -17.55 -29.38 -3.19
N GLY A 606 -16.72 -29.93 -2.29
CA GLY A 606 -15.41 -30.49 -2.64
C GLY A 606 -14.30 -29.47 -2.87
N SER A 607 -14.49 -28.21 -2.48
CA SER A 607 -13.45 -27.19 -2.54
C SER A 607 -12.61 -27.10 -1.25
N SER A 608 -11.55 -26.29 -1.28
CA SER A 608 -10.73 -25.91 -0.11
C SER A 608 -11.36 -24.80 0.74
N ALA A 609 -12.68 -24.60 0.62
CA ALA A 609 -13.42 -23.61 1.39
C ALA A 609 -13.60 -24.03 2.86
N SER A 610 -13.39 -23.09 3.78
CA SER A 610 -13.67 -23.28 5.20
C SER A 610 -14.25 -22.03 5.85
N ILE A 611 -15.17 -22.25 6.78
CA ILE A 611 -15.73 -21.19 7.62
C ILE A 611 -15.53 -21.61 9.07
N ALA A 612 -15.06 -20.69 9.90
CA ALA A 612 -14.83 -20.95 11.31
C ALA A 612 -15.20 -19.74 12.18
N ASN A 613 -15.80 -20.01 13.35
CA ASN A 613 -16.18 -18.99 14.33
C ASN A 613 -17.02 -17.85 13.72
N ALA A 614 -17.93 -18.18 12.80
CA ALA A 614 -18.82 -17.20 12.19
C ALA A 614 -20.21 -17.21 12.85
N TYR A 615 -20.90 -16.06 12.82
CA TYR A 615 -22.21 -15.91 13.46
C TYR A 615 -23.28 -15.32 12.54
N THR A 616 -24.54 -15.69 12.75
CA THR A 616 -25.67 -15.14 11.99
C THR A 616 -26.95 -15.03 12.80
N GLU A 617 -27.77 -14.02 12.49
CA GLU A 617 -29.14 -13.91 13.01
C GLU A 617 -30.12 -14.88 12.34
N ILE A 618 -29.74 -15.50 11.22
CA ILE A 618 -30.59 -16.48 10.55
C ILE A 618 -30.55 -17.82 11.32
N PRO A 619 -31.63 -18.21 12.03
CA PRO A 619 -31.58 -19.27 13.05
C PRO A 619 -31.37 -20.67 12.49
N ASN A 620 -31.62 -20.87 11.18
CA ASN A 620 -31.53 -22.17 10.50
C ASN A 620 -30.43 -22.21 9.43
N SER A 621 -29.39 -21.38 9.55
CA SER A 621 -28.26 -21.47 8.63
C SER A 621 -27.63 -22.86 8.72
N THR A 622 -27.61 -23.60 7.62
CA THR A 622 -27.01 -24.95 7.53
C THR A 622 -25.53 -24.91 7.18
N THR A 623 -24.91 -23.73 7.26
CA THR A 623 -23.53 -23.51 6.84
C THR A 623 -22.59 -23.98 7.94
N ASN A 624 -21.76 -24.99 7.63
CA ASN A 624 -20.77 -25.50 8.59
C ASN A 624 -19.85 -24.39 9.10
N GLY A 625 -19.58 -24.36 10.41
CA GLY A 625 -18.74 -23.35 11.05
C GLY A 625 -19.44 -22.03 11.37
N VAL A 626 -20.75 -21.93 11.13
CA VAL A 626 -21.58 -20.78 11.47
C VAL A 626 -22.51 -21.12 12.64
N THR A 627 -22.59 -20.23 13.62
CA THR A 627 -23.45 -20.36 14.81
C THR A 627 -24.53 -19.27 14.79
N SER A 628 -25.74 -19.58 15.28
CA SER A 628 -26.76 -18.54 15.40
C SER A 628 -26.51 -17.66 16.63
N PHE A 629 -26.71 -16.34 16.53
CA PHE A 629 -26.67 -15.45 17.71
C PHE A 629 -27.70 -15.81 18.79
N VAL A 630 -28.79 -16.50 18.42
CA VAL A 630 -29.77 -17.07 19.36
C VAL A 630 -29.14 -18.18 20.22
N SER A 631 -28.21 -18.95 19.66
CA SER A 631 -27.56 -20.07 20.34
C SER A 631 -26.36 -19.69 21.19
N GLY A 632 -25.79 -18.49 20.99
CA GLY A 632 -24.64 -18.03 21.73
C GLY A 632 -23.96 -16.85 21.06
N TRP A 633 -23.00 -16.27 21.77
CA TRP A 633 -22.21 -15.12 21.34
C TRP A 633 -20.77 -15.54 21.04
N PRO A 634 -20.07 -14.79 20.18
CA PRO A 634 -18.67 -15.07 19.89
C PRO A 634 -17.80 -14.90 21.12
N SER A 635 -16.75 -15.72 21.19
CA SER A 635 -15.63 -15.60 22.12
C SER A 635 -14.35 -15.23 21.37
N TRP A 636 -14.46 -14.23 20.49
CA TRP A 636 -13.34 -13.78 19.67
C TRP A 636 -12.28 -13.07 20.50
N PRO A 637 -11.01 -13.17 20.09
CA PRO A 637 -9.96 -12.43 20.76
C PRO A 637 -10.16 -10.94 20.52
N LEU A 638 -10.21 -10.18 21.62
CA LEU A 638 -10.28 -8.73 21.59
C LEU A 638 -8.93 -8.13 21.23
N PHE A 639 -8.95 -6.90 20.74
CA PHE A 639 -7.77 -6.09 20.51
C PHE A 639 -7.09 -5.79 21.86
N GLU A 640 -5.83 -6.17 22.02
CA GLU A 640 -5.12 -6.05 23.31
C GLU A 640 -4.94 -4.61 23.80
N GLY A 641 -5.01 -3.63 22.88
CA GLY A 641 -4.93 -2.19 23.18
C GLY A 641 -6.29 -1.52 23.35
N ASP A 642 -7.38 -2.30 23.46
CA ASP A 642 -8.72 -1.76 23.61
C ASP A 642 -8.83 -0.89 24.89
N PRO A 643 -9.16 0.41 24.75
CA PRO A 643 -9.28 1.32 25.88
C PRO A 643 -10.42 0.96 26.84
N THR A 644 -11.40 0.17 26.40
CA THR A 644 -12.59 -0.17 27.19
C THR A 644 -12.38 -1.32 28.16
N SER A 645 -11.42 -2.22 27.90
CA SER A 645 -11.23 -3.44 28.70
C SER A 645 -10.01 -3.45 29.62
N ASN A 646 -8.95 -2.65 29.37
CA ASN A 646 -7.68 -2.82 30.09
C ASN A 646 -6.96 -1.54 30.57
N GLY A 647 -7.52 -0.35 30.38
CA GLY A 647 -6.93 0.91 30.88
C GLY A 647 -5.50 1.21 30.39
N LYS A 648 -5.03 0.48 29.36
CA LYS A 648 -3.73 0.65 28.72
C LYS A 648 -3.97 1.06 27.28
N SER A 649 -4.08 2.36 27.04
CA SER A 649 -3.98 2.94 25.71
C SER A 649 -2.57 2.72 25.19
N LYS A 650 -2.35 1.59 24.51
CA LYS A 650 -1.19 1.44 23.61
C LYS A 650 -1.52 2.24 22.36
N TRP A 651 -0.83 3.35 22.22
CA TRP A 651 -0.88 4.16 21.01
C TRP A 651 -0.24 3.34 19.86
N PRO A 652 -0.68 3.51 18.60
CA PRO A 652 -0.75 2.34 17.73
C PRO A 652 0.57 2.00 17.01
N ALA A 653 1.41 1.21 17.68
CA ALA A 653 2.07 0.10 16.99
C ALA A 653 0.99 -0.96 16.69
N LEU A 654 0.23 -0.79 15.61
CA LEU A 654 -0.80 -1.75 15.20
C LEU A 654 -0.13 -3.02 14.66
N SER A 655 0.37 -3.88 15.54
CA SER A 655 0.55 -5.29 15.22
C SER A 655 -0.84 -5.91 15.17
N TRP A 656 -1.52 -5.73 14.04
CA TRP A 656 -2.91 -6.12 13.83
C TRP A 656 -3.07 -7.64 13.90
N ASN A 657 -3.15 -8.22 15.10
CA ASN A 657 -3.48 -9.64 15.25
C ASN A 657 -5.00 -9.86 15.38
N ASN A 658 -5.72 -8.90 15.99
CA ASN A 658 -7.17 -8.92 16.22
C ASN A 658 -7.79 -7.54 15.89
N SER A 659 -9.06 -7.49 15.48
CA SER A 659 -9.75 -6.24 15.08
C SER A 659 -11.01 -5.91 15.90
N TRP A 660 -11.41 -6.74 16.86
CA TRP A 660 -12.63 -6.56 17.68
C TRP A 660 -12.35 -5.77 18.96
N ALA A 661 -13.21 -4.78 19.28
CA ALA A 661 -13.18 -4.06 20.56
C ALA A 661 -14.10 -4.71 21.59
N ASP A 662 -15.33 -5.02 21.19
CA ASP A 662 -16.32 -5.68 22.03
C ASP A 662 -16.89 -6.89 21.28
N VAL A 663 -17.08 -8.00 21.99
CA VAL A 663 -17.81 -9.16 21.48
C VAL A 663 -19.33 -9.00 21.62
N GLY A 664 -19.80 -7.93 22.26
CA GLY A 664 -21.20 -7.61 22.46
C GLY A 664 -21.86 -8.42 23.58
N ALA A 665 -23.15 -8.15 23.80
CA ALA A 665 -23.96 -8.78 24.84
C ALA A 665 -25.32 -9.24 24.31
N ALA A 666 -25.64 -10.51 24.59
CA ALA A 666 -26.93 -11.10 24.26
C ALA A 666 -28.09 -10.40 24.98
N PRO A 667 -29.24 -10.13 24.33
CA PRO A 667 -29.51 -10.07 22.88
C PRO A 667 -29.43 -8.63 22.32
N THR A 668 -28.81 -7.70 23.05
CA THR A 668 -29.03 -6.26 22.85
C THR A 668 -27.99 -5.58 21.95
N THR A 669 -26.78 -6.12 21.85
CA THR A 669 -25.66 -5.37 21.26
C THR A 669 -24.68 -6.30 20.55
N TYR A 670 -24.57 -6.20 19.22
CA TYR A 670 -23.66 -7.01 18.39
C TYR A 670 -22.17 -6.70 18.65
N PRO A 671 -21.25 -7.62 18.28
CA PRO A 671 -19.81 -7.34 18.35
C PRO A 671 -19.45 -6.10 17.54
N THR A 672 -18.43 -5.35 17.94
CA THR A 672 -18.00 -4.12 17.24
C THR A 672 -16.48 -4.08 17.03
N LEU A 673 -16.08 -3.49 15.91
CA LEU A 673 -14.66 -3.38 15.54
C LEU A 673 -13.99 -2.23 16.30
N ILE A 674 -12.68 -2.34 16.51
CA ILE A 674 -11.92 -1.36 17.30
C ILE A 674 -12.00 0.06 16.73
N TRP A 675 -12.02 0.20 15.41
CA TRP A 675 -12.10 1.50 14.77
C TRP A 675 -13.49 2.17 14.90
N GLU A 676 -14.50 1.44 15.40
CA GLU A 676 -15.80 2.03 15.77
C GLU A 676 -15.76 2.76 17.12
N HIS A 677 -14.65 2.61 17.87
CA HIS A 677 -14.42 3.23 19.17
C HIS A 677 -13.29 4.26 19.04
N PRO A 678 -13.59 5.47 18.53
CA PRO A 678 -12.59 6.50 18.32
C PRO A 678 -11.82 6.82 19.60
N LEU A 679 -10.49 6.90 19.46
CA LEU A 679 -9.60 7.34 20.53
C LEU A 679 -9.68 8.88 20.62
N TYR A 680 -10.47 9.37 21.56
CA TYR A 680 -10.48 10.79 21.91
C TYR A 680 -9.46 11.05 23.02
N ILE A 681 -8.56 12.02 22.79
CA ILE A 681 -7.83 12.65 23.89
C ILE A 681 -8.66 13.89 24.27
N GLU A 682 -9.20 13.90 25.49
CA GLU A 682 -9.81 15.12 26.05
C GLU A 682 -8.73 16.21 26.09
N ASN A 683 -8.90 17.26 25.29
CA ASN A 683 -8.14 18.49 25.45
C ASN A 683 -8.46 19.06 26.83
N LYS A 684 -7.47 19.12 27.72
CA LYS A 684 -7.57 19.89 28.96
C LYS A 684 -7.24 21.35 28.70
#